data_AF-A0A7W9KAA3-F1
#
_entry.id   AF-A0A7W9KAA3-F1
#
_cell.length_a   1.000
_cell.length_b   1.000
_cell.length_c   1.000
_cell.angle_alpha   90.00
_cell.angle_beta   90.00
_cell.angle_gamma   90.00
#
_symmetry.space_group_name_H-M   'P 1'
#
loop_
_entity.id
_entity.type
_entity.pdbx_description
1 polymer ?
#
loop_
_entity_poly.entity_id
_entity_poly.type
_entity_poly.pdbx_seq_one_letter_code
_entity_poly.pdbx_strand_id
1 'polypeptide(L)'
;MESSFWWTVLGPVRGRRAGREARLGSPQRRVLMALLLARAGQPLAMAEITRALWHGDPPELAANVVQGHVGAIRRMLEPELPRRATGRWLLPVPGGYRLAMTAETLDLLRFRELTAGQPSLGDLVEALSLATGDVAEDVPAEVRSHPVFTAVAEEYDAVLRAAADRALKDGMAAAVLPMVRAAVGRRPLDEELQASLMLLLHADGQHAAALELFGEVRDRLRQELGVHPGRGLHEAYRRVLADQPAESVPFIGREKELSALLARLPQPAEPAAVIAVTGMAGVGKTSLAMRAAQLAADRFPDGVLHVDLHGFTPGRPALTTTEAVRALLDVPDMCDPAALYRSSLAGRRMLVVLDNARDAEQARELLPGSDGCAAIVTSRDDLSGLVAFNDAYPIRLGLTTTGAPLTEDVRTSFTRSYEALSPAAATLFHALALHPTRDVEPVVAASMIGDEPQRARVLLAELASAHLIDEYRPGRYSWHGLVHDYGVEMATSRLPDAERDQLRRRLFDHYLFNNRQVGAIARMKLAAVPPEARVTPACAGYEAERLMLRSLMTQALAEGYGEYVWRFAGVIGDHLERAGGWSELLAAGTAALVAAERSGDPARTAQALRGLARVHAGLRDYPRAIELLSAAMPLFVAVDDRKALAGLHLGSAWLRAKAGRPAAGALHADRTLTITRRDAEPVGVASMLSAVGWFEARQARYEAAIGHSREALGILSALGMRRAQADTWDTLGFVNRRLGRYREALASYRRALALHREFGARAAEAATLRCIATVTRPHDPPASRKALDEAVEILRELGDPAADRMVSAADSHQS
;
A
#
# COMPACT_ATOMS: atom_id res chain seq x y z
N MET A 1 35.48 26.23 -47.65
CA MET A 1 34.37 26.62 -46.74
C MET A 1 33.08 26.01 -47.30
N GLU A 2 32.95 24.69 -47.21
CA GLU A 2 31.69 24.03 -47.55
C GLU A 2 30.67 24.41 -46.49
N SER A 3 29.49 24.84 -46.92
CA SER A 3 28.41 25.26 -46.01
C SER A 3 27.98 24.08 -45.14
N SER A 4 28.49 23.99 -43.90
CA SER A 4 28.14 22.89 -43.00
C SER A 4 26.64 22.94 -42.71
N PHE A 5 25.97 21.84 -43.05
CA PHE A 5 24.58 21.60 -42.74
C PHE A 5 24.56 20.71 -41.49
N TRP A 6 23.88 21.16 -40.44
CA TRP A 6 23.67 20.39 -39.21
C TRP A 6 22.18 20.13 -39.02
N TRP A 7 21.81 18.86 -38.89
CA TRP A 7 20.44 18.42 -38.65
C TRP A 7 20.28 17.83 -37.26
N THR A 8 19.13 18.09 -36.66
CA THR A 8 18.72 17.51 -35.38
C THR A 8 17.48 16.65 -35.54
N VAL A 9 17.48 15.48 -34.90
CA VAL A 9 16.33 14.59 -34.74
C VAL A 9 16.20 14.06 -33.30
N LEU A 10 17.26 14.16 -32.48
CA LEU A 10 17.24 13.90 -31.04
C LEU A 10 16.65 15.12 -30.29
N GLY A 11 15.41 15.48 -30.63
CA GLY A 11 14.76 16.72 -30.24
C GLY A 11 13.87 17.24 -31.37
N PRO A 12 13.61 18.55 -31.43
CA PRO A 12 12.87 19.13 -32.55
C PRO A 12 13.63 18.94 -33.87
N VAL A 13 12.90 18.61 -34.93
CA VAL A 13 13.46 18.37 -36.27
C VAL A 13 13.84 19.69 -36.90
N ARG A 14 15.15 19.99 -36.92
CA ARG A 14 15.67 21.27 -37.41
C ARG A 14 16.91 21.05 -38.26
N GLY A 15 17.09 21.91 -39.25
CA GLY A 15 18.30 21.98 -40.06
C GLY A 15 18.88 23.37 -39.98
N ARG A 16 20.18 23.49 -39.76
CA ARG A 16 20.90 24.77 -39.80
C ARG A 16 21.93 24.73 -40.92
N ARG A 17 21.96 25.78 -41.73
CA ARG A 17 22.98 26.00 -42.77
C ARG A 17 23.60 27.37 -42.57
N ALA A 18 24.91 27.44 -42.36
CA ALA A 18 25.63 28.71 -42.14
C ALA A 18 24.93 29.63 -41.11
N GLY A 19 24.44 29.06 -40.01
CA GLY A 19 23.74 29.78 -38.93
C GLY A 19 22.26 30.11 -39.17
N ARG A 20 21.69 29.82 -40.36
CA ARG A 20 20.25 30.04 -40.65
C ARG A 20 19.47 28.74 -40.60
N GLU A 21 18.27 28.79 -40.00
CA GLU A 21 17.38 27.64 -39.89
C GLU A 21 16.65 27.35 -41.23
N ALA A 22 16.64 26.09 -41.64
CA ALA A 22 16.00 25.61 -42.84
C ALA A 22 14.48 25.50 -42.64
N ARG A 23 13.70 26.10 -43.55
CA ARG A 23 12.23 26.10 -43.46
C ARG A 23 11.65 24.78 -43.95
N LEU A 24 11.36 23.86 -43.03
CA LEU A 24 10.72 22.57 -43.31
C LEU A 24 9.29 22.68 -43.86
N GLY A 25 8.61 23.82 -43.72
CA GLY A 25 7.29 24.10 -44.31
C GLY A 25 6.17 23.19 -43.83
N SER A 26 5.48 22.48 -44.74
CA SER A 26 4.22 21.78 -44.40
C SER A 26 4.43 20.66 -43.37
N PRO A 27 3.41 20.34 -42.53
CA PRO A 27 3.51 19.28 -41.52
C PRO A 27 3.93 17.92 -42.08
N GLN A 28 3.35 17.52 -43.22
CA GLN A 28 3.72 16.27 -43.91
C GLN A 28 5.18 16.25 -44.38
N ARG A 29 5.72 17.38 -44.82
CA ARG A 29 7.13 17.45 -45.24
C ARG A 29 8.08 17.31 -44.04
N ARG A 30 7.71 17.89 -42.89
CA ARG A 30 8.44 17.69 -41.63
C ARG A 30 8.42 16.22 -41.20
N VAL A 31 7.27 15.55 -41.23
CA VAL A 31 7.16 14.11 -40.92
C VAL A 31 8.09 13.28 -41.82
N LEU A 32 8.05 13.49 -43.13
CA LEU A 32 8.93 12.78 -44.07
C LEU A 32 10.41 13.02 -43.76
N MET A 33 10.79 14.27 -43.48
CA MET A 33 12.16 14.60 -43.11
C MET A 33 12.58 13.90 -41.81
N ALA A 34 11.72 13.91 -40.79
CA ALA A 34 11.96 13.25 -39.51
C ALA A 34 12.23 11.75 -39.68
N LEU A 35 11.41 11.06 -40.48
CA LEU A 35 11.59 9.63 -40.76
C LEU A 35 12.90 9.33 -41.49
N LEU A 36 13.26 10.18 -42.46
CA LEU A 36 14.52 10.05 -43.20
C LEU A 36 15.74 10.26 -42.31
N LEU A 37 15.68 11.23 -41.39
CA LEU A 37 16.75 11.50 -40.42
C LEU A 37 16.86 10.37 -39.39
N ALA A 38 15.74 9.87 -38.85
CA ALA A 38 15.72 8.79 -37.87
C ALA A 38 16.16 7.43 -38.44
N ARG A 39 15.99 7.20 -39.76
CA ARG A 39 16.60 6.05 -40.46
C ARG A 39 18.12 6.18 -40.61
N ALA A 40 18.70 7.36 -40.39
CA ALA A 40 20.14 7.60 -40.31
C ALA A 40 20.95 6.95 -41.45
N GLY A 41 20.56 7.20 -42.71
CA GLY A 41 21.22 6.62 -43.87
C GLY A 41 20.71 5.26 -44.32
N GLN A 42 19.72 4.66 -43.65
CA GLN A 42 19.04 3.45 -44.14
C GLN A 42 17.91 3.79 -45.15
N PRO A 43 17.59 2.89 -46.11
CA PRO A 43 16.43 3.03 -46.98
C PRO A 43 15.11 3.16 -46.22
N LEU A 44 14.26 4.11 -46.64
CA LEU A 44 12.88 4.28 -46.17
C LEU A 44 11.91 3.92 -47.31
N ALA A 45 11.11 2.88 -47.10
CA ALA A 45 10.22 2.35 -48.13
C ALA A 45 9.02 3.27 -48.39
N MET A 46 8.53 3.31 -49.64
CA MET A 46 7.38 4.14 -50.03
C MET A 46 6.12 3.81 -49.23
N ALA A 47 5.89 2.53 -48.91
CA ALA A 47 4.76 2.09 -48.10
C ALA A 47 4.85 2.63 -46.65
N GLU A 48 6.05 2.68 -46.07
CA GLU A 48 6.29 3.24 -44.73
C GLU A 48 6.05 4.76 -44.72
N ILE A 49 6.56 5.46 -45.74
CA ILE A 49 6.31 6.91 -45.90
C ILE A 49 4.82 7.19 -45.99
N THR A 50 4.11 6.40 -46.81
CA THR A 50 2.68 6.58 -47.02
C THR A 50 1.91 6.33 -45.72
N ARG A 51 2.18 5.25 -45.01
CA ARG A 51 1.52 4.95 -43.73
C ARG A 51 1.75 6.04 -42.67
N ALA A 52 2.94 6.65 -42.65
CA ALA A 52 3.25 7.68 -41.66
C ALA A 52 2.66 9.06 -41.99
N LEU A 53 2.39 9.36 -43.26
CA LEU A 53 1.83 10.66 -43.69
C LEU A 53 0.30 10.72 -43.63
N TRP A 54 -0.39 9.58 -43.60
CA TRP A 54 -1.85 9.49 -43.61
C TRP A 54 -2.34 8.54 -42.51
N HIS A 55 -3.21 9.04 -41.62
CA HIS A 55 -3.90 8.25 -40.59
C HIS A 55 -5.17 7.62 -41.18
N GLY A 56 -5.01 6.65 -42.08
CA GLY A 56 -6.12 5.98 -42.79
C GLY A 56 -5.73 5.51 -44.21
N ASP A 57 -6.72 5.37 -45.10
CA ASP A 57 -6.45 5.02 -46.50
C ASP A 57 -5.77 6.20 -47.23
N PRO A 58 -4.60 5.99 -47.83
CA PRO A 58 -3.91 7.04 -48.57
C PRO A 58 -4.68 7.40 -49.85
N PRO A 59 -4.63 8.66 -50.31
CA PRO A 59 -5.26 9.04 -51.58
C PRO A 59 -4.64 8.30 -52.76
N GLU A 60 -5.40 8.09 -53.85
CA GLU A 60 -4.92 7.39 -55.06
C GLU A 60 -3.62 8.00 -55.63
N LEU A 61 -3.40 9.30 -55.42
CA LEU A 61 -2.21 10.04 -55.86
C LEU A 61 -1.17 10.27 -54.74
N ALA A 62 -1.17 9.45 -53.68
CA ALA A 62 -0.25 9.57 -52.55
C ALA A 62 1.23 9.56 -52.99
N ALA A 63 1.59 8.72 -53.96
CA ALA A 63 2.93 8.67 -54.52
C ALA A 63 3.37 10.03 -55.12
N ASN A 64 2.46 10.75 -55.79
CA ASN A 64 2.74 12.07 -56.36
C ASN A 64 2.94 13.12 -55.26
N VAL A 65 2.17 13.05 -54.18
CA VAL A 65 2.34 13.94 -53.01
C VAL A 65 3.69 13.71 -52.34
N VAL A 66 4.08 12.44 -52.13
CA VAL A 66 5.40 12.09 -51.58
C VAL A 66 6.52 12.61 -52.47
N GLN A 67 6.44 12.39 -53.79
CA GLN A 67 7.42 12.91 -54.75
C GLN A 67 7.53 14.44 -54.71
N GLY A 68 6.40 15.14 -54.51
CA GLY A 68 6.37 16.59 -54.30
C GLY A 68 7.14 17.02 -53.05
N HIS A 69 6.93 16.34 -51.92
CA HIS A 69 7.68 16.59 -50.68
C HIS A 69 9.17 16.26 -50.81
N VAL A 70 9.52 15.14 -51.45
CA VAL A 70 10.91 14.75 -51.78
C VAL A 70 11.60 15.82 -52.62
N GLY A 71 10.94 16.31 -53.67
CA GLY A 71 11.47 17.37 -54.53
C GLY A 71 11.64 18.70 -53.79
N ALA A 72 10.81 18.99 -52.78
CA ALA A 72 10.99 20.14 -51.91
C ALA A 72 12.15 19.97 -50.93
N ILE A 73 12.32 18.78 -50.33
CA ILE A 73 13.45 18.47 -49.44
C ILE A 73 14.78 18.53 -50.21
N ARG A 74 14.85 18.00 -51.43
CA ARG A 74 16.05 18.08 -52.28
C ARG A 74 16.49 19.53 -52.52
N ARG A 75 15.56 20.41 -52.89
CA ARG A 75 15.84 21.85 -53.09
C ARG A 75 16.20 22.58 -51.80
N MET A 76 15.67 22.12 -50.66
CA MET A 76 16.04 22.67 -49.36
C MET A 76 17.49 22.34 -48.99
N LEU A 77 17.91 21.09 -49.23
CA LEU A 77 19.28 20.65 -49.01
C LEU A 77 20.24 21.25 -50.06
N GLU A 78 19.77 21.42 -51.30
CA GLU A 78 20.54 21.91 -52.44
C GLU A 78 19.77 22.97 -53.24
N PRO A 79 19.84 24.26 -52.87
CA PRO A 79 19.07 25.33 -53.52
C PRO A 79 19.36 25.52 -55.01
N GLU A 80 20.60 25.26 -55.43
CA GLU A 80 21.05 25.36 -56.83
C GLU A 80 20.68 24.13 -57.68
N LEU A 81 19.95 23.15 -57.10
CA LEU A 81 19.65 21.90 -57.77
C LEU A 81 18.63 22.11 -58.91
N PRO A 82 18.93 21.70 -60.15
CA PRO A 82 18.01 21.79 -61.27
C PRO A 82 16.69 21.05 -61.01
N ARG A 83 15.59 21.51 -61.63
CA ARG A 83 14.28 20.86 -61.53
C ARG A 83 14.40 19.39 -61.98
N ARG A 84 13.87 18.47 -61.16
CA ARG A 84 13.88 17.00 -61.36
C ARG A 84 15.24 16.30 -61.22
N ALA A 85 16.31 16.99 -60.83
CA ALA A 85 17.56 16.32 -60.47
C ALA A 85 17.43 15.60 -59.11
N THR A 86 18.19 14.51 -58.93
CA THR A 86 18.16 13.66 -57.72
C THR A 86 18.90 14.28 -56.54
N GLY A 87 19.90 15.12 -56.79
CA GLY A 87 20.76 15.69 -55.75
C GLY A 87 21.66 14.66 -55.07
N ARG A 88 22.60 15.12 -54.23
CA ARG A 88 23.58 14.22 -53.57
C ARG A 88 23.13 13.68 -52.22
N TRP A 89 22.19 14.35 -51.54
CA TRP A 89 21.76 14.00 -50.18
C TRP A 89 20.57 13.03 -50.15
N LEU A 90 19.52 13.26 -50.95
CA LEU A 90 18.30 12.43 -50.91
C LEU A 90 18.20 11.55 -52.16
N LEU A 91 18.76 10.35 -52.05
CA LEU A 91 18.96 9.41 -53.15
C LEU A 91 17.73 8.50 -53.33
N PRO A 92 17.29 8.24 -54.58
CA PRO A 92 16.33 7.19 -54.84
C PRO A 92 16.98 5.82 -54.63
N VAL A 93 16.24 4.89 -54.05
CA VAL A 93 16.62 3.47 -53.90
C VAL A 93 15.45 2.60 -54.35
N PRO A 94 15.65 1.31 -54.70
CA PRO A 94 14.54 0.43 -55.09
C PRO A 94 13.42 0.47 -54.04
N GLY A 95 12.23 0.92 -54.46
CA GLY A 95 11.04 0.99 -53.59
C GLY A 95 10.99 2.12 -52.56
N GLY A 96 11.92 3.09 -52.57
CA GLY A 96 11.95 4.13 -51.54
C GLY A 96 13.01 5.23 -51.72
N TYR A 97 13.38 5.86 -50.60
CA TYR A 97 14.38 6.92 -50.56
C TYR A 97 15.36 6.73 -49.42
N ARG A 98 16.59 7.22 -49.59
CA ARG A 98 17.64 7.19 -48.57
C ARG A 98 18.27 8.56 -48.45
N LEU A 99 18.42 9.04 -47.22
CA LEU A 99 19.10 10.31 -46.92
C LEU A 99 20.56 10.03 -46.53
N ALA A 100 21.50 10.37 -47.40
CA ALA A 100 22.94 10.19 -47.17
C ALA A 100 23.47 11.34 -46.31
N MET A 101 23.71 11.07 -45.03
CA MET A 101 24.27 12.00 -44.04
C MET A 101 25.47 11.34 -43.34
N THR A 102 26.30 12.15 -42.70
CA THR A 102 27.45 11.73 -41.87
C THR A 102 27.29 12.21 -40.43
N ALA A 103 28.14 11.73 -39.51
CA ALA A 103 28.21 12.21 -38.13
C ALA A 103 28.49 13.73 -38.01
N GLU A 104 29.09 14.35 -39.03
CA GLU A 104 29.34 15.80 -39.09
C GLU A 104 28.08 16.62 -39.43
N THR A 105 27.01 15.94 -39.88
CA THR A 105 25.82 16.59 -40.46
C THR A 105 24.51 16.22 -39.76
N LEU A 106 24.51 15.19 -38.90
CA LEU A 106 23.32 14.69 -38.21
C LEU A 106 23.67 14.26 -36.78
N ASP A 107 22.93 14.80 -35.81
CA ASP A 107 23.06 14.48 -34.38
C ASP A 107 22.93 12.98 -34.07
N LEU A 108 21.98 12.25 -34.69
CA LEU A 108 21.79 10.82 -34.46
C LEU A 108 22.98 9.97 -34.95
N LEU A 109 23.63 10.36 -36.04
CA LEU A 109 24.83 9.66 -36.52
C LEU A 109 26.04 9.97 -35.63
N ARG A 110 26.14 11.21 -35.14
CA ARG A 110 27.16 11.58 -34.15
C ARG A 110 26.98 10.85 -32.84
N PHE A 111 25.74 10.75 -32.36
CA PHE A 111 25.36 9.97 -31.18
C PHE A 111 25.80 8.50 -31.33
N ARG A 112 25.53 7.86 -32.47
CA ARG A 112 25.94 6.49 -32.76
C ARG A 112 27.45 6.30 -32.86
N GLU A 113 28.15 7.29 -33.41
CA GLU A 113 29.61 7.29 -33.47
C GLU A 113 30.24 7.36 -32.07
N LEU A 114 29.73 8.26 -31.21
CA LEU A 114 30.21 8.43 -29.84
C LEU A 114 29.89 7.24 -28.93
N THR A 115 28.83 6.49 -29.21
CA THR A 115 28.38 5.36 -28.40
C THR A 115 28.87 4.00 -28.91
N ALA A 116 29.58 3.97 -30.04
CA ALA A 116 30.11 2.75 -30.62
C ALA A 116 31.28 2.18 -29.81
N GLY A 117 31.35 0.85 -29.72
CA GLY A 117 32.48 0.15 -29.08
C GLY A 117 32.43 0.19 -27.55
N GLN A 118 33.51 0.68 -26.93
CA GLN A 118 33.62 0.87 -25.47
C GLN A 118 33.77 2.36 -25.16
N PRO A 119 32.66 3.13 -25.18
CA PRO A 119 32.71 4.56 -25.01
C PRO A 119 33.16 4.94 -23.60
N SER A 120 33.93 6.03 -23.48
CA SER A 120 34.24 6.63 -22.18
C SER A 120 33.02 7.34 -21.61
N LEU A 121 33.02 7.64 -20.30
CA LEU A 121 31.96 8.45 -19.70
C LEU A 121 31.85 9.83 -20.40
N GLY A 122 32.97 10.39 -20.85
CA GLY A 122 32.99 11.64 -21.62
C GLY A 122 32.25 11.52 -22.96
N ASP A 123 32.48 10.44 -23.70
CA ASP A 123 31.80 10.18 -24.97
C ASP A 123 30.29 9.98 -24.77
N LEU A 124 29.90 9.28 -23.70
CA LEU A 124 28.49 9.09 -23.32
C LEU A 124 27.81 10.41 -22.96
N VAL A 125 28.48 11.27 -22.18
CA VAL A 125 27.95 12.59 -21.81
C VAL A 125 27.84 13.49 -23.04
N GLU A 126 28.84 13.48 -23.93
CA GLU A 126 28.77 14.22 -25.21
C GLU A 126 27.59 13.71 -26.04
N ALA A 127 27.43 12.40 -26.19
CA ALA A 127 26.34 11.79 -26.94
C ALA A 127 24.97 12.20 -26.38
N LEU A 128 24.77 12.08 -25.06
CA LEU A 128 23.52 12.45 -24.40
C LEU A 128 23.22 13.95 -24.51
N SER A 129 24.26 14.80 -24.53
CA SER A 129 24.10 16.25 -24.68
C SER A 129 23.57 16.70 -26.05
N LEU A 130 23.69 15.83 -27.07
CA LEU A 130 23.09 16.08 -28.40
C LEU A 130 21.57 16.08 -28.34
N ALA A 131 20.97 15.37 -27.37
CA ALA A 131 19.53 15.31 -27.21
C ALA A 131 19.00 16.55 -26.49
N THR A 132 18.25 17.37 -27.22
CA THR A 132 17.65 18.62 -26.70
C THR A 132 16.19 18.46 -26.30
N GLY A 133 15.56 17.36 -26.71
CA GLY A 133 14.12 17.12 -26.60
C GLY A 133 13.80 15.65 -26.83
N ASP A 134 12.51 15.32 -26.91
CA ASP A 134 12.10 13.99 -27.35
C ASP A 134 12.47 13.77 -28.82
N VAL A 135 12.69 12.52 -29.23
CA VAL A 135 12.98 12.20 -30.62
C VAL A 135 11.85 12.74 -31.51
N ALA A 136 12.23 13.60 -32.45
CA ALA A 136 11.32 14.31 -33.35
C ALA A 136 10.18 15.07 -32.63
N GLU A 137 10.48 15.78 -31.53
CA GLU A 137 9.51 16.45 -30.64
C GLU A 137 8.42 17.27 -31.34
N ASP A 138 8.75 17.94 -32.46
CA ASP A 138 7.82 18.80 -33.22
C ASP A 138 6.99 18.06 -34.29
N VAL A 139 7.04 16.73 -34.26
CA VAL A 139 6.20 15.81 -35.05
C VAL A 139 5.01 15.34 -34.19
N PRO A 140 3.79 15.23 -34.75
CA PRO A 140 2.62 14.75 -34.01
C PRO A 140 2.87 13.43 -33.28
N ALA A 141 2.34 13.32 -32.06
CA ALA A 141 2.60 12.18 -31.17
C ALA A 141 2.18 10.83 -31.78
N GLU A 142 1.12 10.83 -32.59
CA GLU A 142 0.63 9.66 -33.32
C GLU A 142 1.69 9.12 -34.28
N VAL A 143 2.44 10.02 -34.93
CA VAL A 143 3.52 9.65 -35.84
C VAL A 143 4.79 9.29 -35.07
N ARG A 144 5.05 9.92 -33.91
CA ARG A 144 6.17 9.55 -33.03
C ARG A 144 6.06 8.13 -32.47
N SER A 145 4.86 7.54 -32.43
CA SER A 145 4.67 6.12 -32.09
C SER A 145 5.20 5.14 -33.16
N HIS A 146 5.63 5.65 -34.32
CA HIS A 146 6.17 4.83 -35.40
C HIS A 146 7.48 4.12 -34.94
N PRO A 147 7.69 2.83 -35.28
CA PRO A 147 8.80 2.02 -34.76
C PRO A 147 10.20 2.61 -34.94
N VAL A 148 10.40 3.42 -35.98
CA VAL A 148 11.69 4.09 -36.24
C VAL A 148 12.03 5.11 -35.15
N PHE A 149 11.06 5.88 -34.65
CA PHE A 149 11.31 6.85 -33.59
C PHE A 149 11.42 6.17 -32.23
N THR A 150 10.58 5.16 -31.98
CA THR A 150 10.64 4.33 -30.76
C THR A 150 12.01 3.67 -30.62
N ALA A 151 12.54 3.07 -31.69
CA ALA A 151 13.86 2.43 -31.66
C ALA A 151 14.99 3.42 -31.33
N VAL A 152 14.93 4.66 -31.83
CA VAL A 152 15.93 5.69 -31.51
C VAL A 152 15.78 6.18 -30.06
N ALA A 153 14.55 6.27 -29.55
CA ALA A 153 14.30 6.62 -28.15
C ALA A 153 14.83 5.52 -27.19
N GLU A 154 14.59 4.25 -27.51
CA GLU A 154 15.12 3.09 -26.77
C GLU A 154 16.66 3.06 -26.79
N GLU A 155 17.27 3.39 -27.93
CA GLU A 155 18.73 3.51 -28.06
C GLU A 155 19.29 4.60 -27.12
N TYR A 156 18.63 5.76 -27.08
CA TYR A 156 18.98 6.84 -26.16
C TYR A 156 18.86 6.40 -24.69
N ASP A 157 17.81 5.67 -24.34
CA ASP A 157 17.58 5.21 -22.97
C ASP A 157 18.61 4.18 -22.50
N ALA A 158 18.97 3.26 -23.39
CA ALA A 158 20.02 2.29 -23.12
C ALA A 158 21.35 2.99 -22.82
N VAL A 159 21.70 4.01 -23.61
CA VAL A 159 22.91 4.83 -23.41
C VAL A 159 22.84 5.65 -22.13
N LEU A 160 21.68 6.24 -21.81
CA LEU A 160 21.47 7.01 -20.58
C LEU A 160 21.66 6.14 -19.33
N ARG A 161 21.13 4.92 -19.34
CA ARG A 161 21.29 3.95 -18.24
C ARG A 161 22.73 3.47 -18.12
N ALA A 162 23.38 3.14 -19.24
CA ALA A 162 24.79 2.77 -19.26
C ALA A 162 25.69 3.91 -18.71
N ALA A 163 25.38 5.15 -19.05
CA ALA A 163 26.08 6.33 -18.53
C ALA A 163 25.86 6.50 -17.01
N ALA A 164 24.62 6.32 -16.53
CA ALA A 164 24.31 6.36 -15.10
C ALA A 164 25.06 5.27 -14.32
N ASP A 165 25.02 4.02 -14.79
CA ASP A 165 25.73 2.90 -14.16
C ASP A 165 27.25 3.12 -14.14
N ARG A 166 27.80 3.70 -15.22
CA ARG A 166 29.22 4.02 -15.30
C ARG A 166 29.59 5.17 -14.37
N ALA A 167 28.79 6.22 -14.33
CA ALA A 167 29.00 7.36 -13.43
C ALA A 167 28.95 6.94 -11.95
N LEU A 168 28.06 6.01 -11.59
CA LEU A 168 28.01 5.43 -10.24
C LEU A 168 29.28 4.64 -9.89
N LYS A 169 29.80 3.84 -10.83
CA LYS A 169 31.04 3.07 -10.63
C LYS A 169 32.28 3.96 -10.54
N ASP A 170 32.33 5.00 -11.36
CA ASP A 170 33.49 5.89 -11.47
C ASP A 170 33.44 7.05 -10.45
N GLY A 171 32.38 7.17 -9.64
CA GLY A 171 32.21 8.24 -8.66
C GLY A 171 31.94 9.63 -9.27
N MET A 172 31.39 9.68 -10.48
CA MET A 172 31.20 10.89 -11.30
C MET A 172 29.71 11.21 -11.52
N ALA A 173 28.87 11.01 -10.50
CA ALA A 173 27.42 11.15 -10.59
C ALA A 173 26.96 12.53 -11.10
N ALA A 174 27.63 13.60 -10.67
CA ALA A 174 27.36 14.98 -11.09
C ALA A 174 27.35 15.18 -12.62
N ALA A 175 28.17 14.43 -13.36
CA ALA A 175 28.30 14.58 -14.81
C ALA A 175 27.06 14.13 -15.59
N VAL A 176 26.27 13.20 -15.04
CA VAL A 176 25.13 12.55 -15.73
C VAL A 176 23.79 12.98 -15.12
N LEU A 177 23.80 13.50 -13.89
CA LEU A 177 22.61 13.95 -13.16
C LEU A 177 21.68 14.89 -13.96
N PRO A 178 22.16 15.94 -14.66
CA PRO A 178 21.29 16.84 -15.43
C PRO A 178 20.52 16.12 -16.54
N MET A 179 21.17 15.18 -17.24
CA MET A 179 20.56 14.43 -18.35
C MET A 179 19.50 13.46 -17.84
N VAL A 180 19.78 12.76 -16.73
CA VAL A 180 18.81 11.85 -16.11
C VAL A 180 17.62 12.61 -15.54
N ARG A 181 17.83 13.75 -14.87
CA ARG A 181 16.73 14.64 -14.40
C ARG A 181 15.85 15.09 -15.55
N ALA A 182 16.44 15.51 -16.68
CA ALA A 182 15.68 15.91 -17.86
C ALA A 182 14.86 14.75 -18.44
N ALA A 183 15.42 13.54 -18.50
CA ALA A 183 14.72 12.34 -18.98
C ALA A 183 13.55 11.94 -18.06
N VAL A 184 13.77 11.95 -16.75
CA VAL A 184 12.74 11.69 -15.73
C VAL A 184 11.62 12.71 -15.80
N GLY A 185 11.93 14.00 -15.99
CA GLY A 185 10.91 15.04 -16.12
C GLY A 185 9.95 14.82 -17.29
N ARG A 186 10.42 14.20 -18.38
CA ARG A 186 9.59 13.86 -19.55
C ARG A 186 8.83 12.54 -19.37
N ARG A 187 9.38 11.61 -18.57
CA ARG A 187 8.83 10.27 -18.34
C ARG A 187 8.73 9.96 -16.85
N PRO A 188 7.82 10.66 -16.14
CA PRO A 188 7.73 10.56 -14.69
C PRO A 188 7.31 9.17 -14.18
N LEU A 189 6.76 8.31 -15.03
CA LEU A 189 6.29 6.96 -14.71
C LEU A 189 7.32 5.85 -15.02
N ASP A 190 8.49 6.17 -15.60
CA ASP A 190 9.55 5.18 -15.84
C ASP A 190 10.31 4.89 -14.54
N GLU A 191 9.91 3.82 -13.85
CA GLU A 191 10.46 3.44 -12.55
C GLU A 191 11.97 3.13 -12.59
N GLU A 192 12.50 2.65 -13.72
CA GLU A 192 13.92 2.32 -13.85
C GLU A 192 14.76 3.61 -13.95
N LEU A 193 14.31 4.60 -14.70
CA LEU A 193 14.96 5.93 -14.75
C LEU A 193 14.87 6.65 -13.40
N GLN A 194 13.73 6.52 -12.70
CA GLN A 194 13.58 7.04 -11.34
C GLN A 194 14.56 6.39 -10.36
N ALA A 195 14.77 5.08 -10.46
CA ALA A 195 15.74 4.35 -9.65
C ALA A 195 17.19 4.80 -9.93
N SER A 196 17.56 4.97 -11.21
CA SER A 196 18.88 5.51 -11.59
C SER A 196 19.09 6.93 -11.06
N LEU A 197 18.08 7.81 -11.16
CA LEU A 197 18.16 9.16 -10.59
C LEU A 197 18.36 9.13 -9.08
N MET A 198 17.61 8.29 -8.37
CA MET A 198 17.71 8.13 -6.93
C MET A 198 19.12 7.73 -6.49
N LEU A 199 19.72 6.74 -7.17
CA LEU A 199 21.09 6.29 -6.88
C LEU A 199 22.14 7.36 -7.21
N LEU A 200 21.97 8.10 -8.32
CA LEU A 200 22.88 9.19 -8.68
C LEU A 200 22.82 10.36 -7.69
N LEU A 201 21.62 10.72 -7.20
CA LEU A 201 21.45 11.75 -6.17
C LEU A 201 22.15 11.34 -4.87
N HIS A 202 22.01 10.07 -4.48
CA HIS A 202 22.69 9.49 -3.33
C HIS A 202 24.21 9.54 -3.48
N ALA A 203 24.74 9.09 -4.61
CA ALA A 203 26.18 9.11 -4.90
C ALA A 203 26.77 10.53 -4.98
N ASP A 204 25.95 11.54 -5.32
CA ASP A 204 26.30 12.97 -5.32
C ASP A 204 26.16 13.62 -3.92
N GLY A 205 25.81 12.85 -2.90
CA GLY A 205 25.64 13.32 -1.52
C GLY A 205 24.26 13.93 -1.21
N GLN A 206 23.35 14.00 -2.18
CA GLN A 206 21.99 14.54 -2.04
C GLN A 206 20.99 13.51 -1.48
N HIS A 207 21.31 12.93 -0.32
CA HIS A 207 20.56 11.83 0.30
C HIS A 207 19.09 12.18 0.59
N ALA A 208 18.82 13.36 1.14
CA ALA A 208 17.46 13.81 1.43
C ALA A 208 16.63 13.90 0.14
N ALA A 209 17.19 14.45 -0.94
CA ALA A 209 16.54 14.54 -2.23
C ALA A 209 16.28 13.15 -2.84
N ALA A 210 17.17 12.18 -2.63
CA ALA A 210 16.95 10.80 -3.06
C ALA A 210 15.76 10.13 -2.35
N LEU A 211 15.59 10.36 -1.04
CA LEU A 211 14.46 9.81 -0.27
C LEU A 211 13.14 10.54 -0.56
N GLU A 212 13.18 11.87 -0.74
CA GLU A 212 12.03 12.66 -1.17
C GLU A 212 11.52 12.19 -2.54
N LEU A 213 12.42 11.95 -3.48
CA LEU A 213 12.10 11.42 -4.82
C LEU A 213 11.31 10.10 -4.72
N PHE A 214 11.70 9.18 -3.83
CA PHE A 214 10.95 7.93 -3.65
C PHE A 214 9.52 8.18 -3.17
N GLY A 215 9.33 9.11 -2.24
CA GLY A 215 8.01 9.52 -1.75
C GLY A 215 7.15 10.08 -2.89
N GLU A 216 7.71 11.00 -3.68
CA GLU A 216 7.03 11.62 -4.82
C GLU A 216 6.62 10.60 -5.88
N VAL A 217 7.54 9.70 -6.26
CA VAL A 217 7.28 8.69 -7.29
C VAL A 217 6.24 7.67 -6.81
N ARG A 218 6.34 7.21 -5.56
CA ARG A 218 5.34 6.31 -4.95
C ARG A 218 3.96 6.93 -4.95
N ASP A 219 3.85 8.19 -4.56
CA ASP A 219 2.57 8.88 -4.49
C ASP A 219 1.99 9.12 -5.89
N ARG A 220 2.83 9.43 -6.89
CA ARG A 220 2.44 9.56 -8.30
C ARG A 220 1.96 8.24 -8.91
N LEU A 221 2.71 7.15 -8.76
CA LEU A 221 2.32 5.81 -9.26
C LEU A 221 0.98 5.36 -8.66
N ARG A 222 0.75 5.65 -7.38
CA ARG A 222 -0.51 5.34 -6.71
C ARG A 222 -1.68 6.18 -7.25
N GLN A 223 -1.45 7.46 -7.54
CA GLN A 223 -2.48 8.38 -8.03
C GLN A 223 -2.84 8.14 -9.49
N GLU A 224 -1.85 7.95 -10.36
CA GLU A 224 -2.06 7.88 -11.81
C GLU A 224 -2.34 6.45 -12.30
N LEU A 225 -1.69 5.44 -11.70
CA LEU A 225 -1.76 4.04 -12.15
C LEU A 225 -2.41 3.10 -11.14
N GLY A 226 -2.59 3.52 -9.87
CA GLY A 226 -3.14 2.68 -8.81
C GLY A 226 -2.22 1.53 -8.38
N VAL A 227 -0.94 1.58 -8.76
CA VAL A 227 0.06 0.55 -8.46
C VAL A 227 1.07 1.03 -7.41
N HIS A 228 1.69 0.07 -6.72
CA HIS A 228 2.82 0.33 -5.83
C HIS A 228 4.13 0.31 -6.60
N PRO A 229 5.21 0.96 -6.10
CA PRO A 229 6.51 0.90 -6.75
C PRO A 229 7.01 -0.53 -6.93
N GLY A 230 7.53 -0.83 -8.11
CA GLY A 230 8.14 -2.09 -8.49
C GLY A 230 9.47 -2.38 -7.77
N ARG A 231 10.06 -3.52 -8.13
CA ARG A 231 11.26 -4.06 -7.46
C ARG A 231 12.49 -3.15 -7.63
N GLY A 232 12.73 -2.62 -8.83
CA GLY A 232 13.91 -1.80 -9.13
C GLY A 232 13.99 -0.55 -8.27
N LEU A 233 12.87 0.18 -8.17
CA LEU A 233 12.79 1.40 -7.34
C LEU A 233 12.90 1.09 -5.83
N HIS A 234 12.29 0.00 -5.36
CA HIS A 234 12.45 -0.45 -3.98
C HIS A 234 13.88 -0.90 -3.63
N GLU A 235 14.62 -1.45 -4.59
CA GLU A 235 16.02 -1.84 -4.38
C GLU A 235 16.93 -0.62 -4.30
N ALA A 236 16.73 0.37 -5.16
CA ALA A 236 17.39 1.67 -5.04
C ALA A 236 17.08 2.33 -3.69
N TYR A 237 15.81 2.35 -3.27
CA TYR A 237 15.41 2.85 -1.95
C TYR A 237 16.12 2.15 -0.79
N ARG A 238 16.18 0.81 -0.81
CA ARG A 238 16.90 0.04 0.21
C ARG A 238 18.39 0.33 0.22
N ARG A 239 19.03 0.52 -0.93
CA ARG A 239 20.46 0.88 -1.01
C ARG A 239 20.74 2.25 -0.39
N VAL A 240 19.92 3.26 -0.72
CA VAL A 240 20.03 4.61 -0.13
C VAL A 240 19.79 4.58 1.39
N LEU A 241 18.86 3.75 1.87
CA LEU A 241 18.66 3.56 3.31
C LEU A 241 19.81 2.81 3.99
N ALA A 242 20.42 1.83 3.33
CA ALA A 242 21.49 0.99 3.89
C ALA A 242 22.82 1.74 4.02
N ASP A 243 23.08 2.69 3.12
CA ASP A 243 24.30 3.49 3.07
C ASP A 243 24.21 4.77 3.94
N GLN A 244 23.24 4.82 4.85
CA GLN A 244 23.25 5.82 5.90
C GLN A 244 24.47 5.56 6.81
N PRO A 245 25.42 6.51 6.95
CA PRO A 245 26.19 6.55 8.18
C PRO A 245 25.16 6.63 9.31
N ALA A 246 25.35 5.80 10.34
CA ALA A 246 24.48 5.76 11.51
C ALA A 246 24.59 7.08 12.31
N GLU A 247 24.16 8.20 11.72
CA GLU A 247 23.94 9.46 12.41
C GLU A 247 22.47 9.53 12.84
N SER A 248 22.30 9.19 14.13
CA SER A 248 21.30 9.68 15.07
C SER A 248 19.82 9.46 14.74
N VAL A 249 19.36 8.21 14.87
CA VAL A 249 18.27 8.01 15.84
C VAL A 249 18.96 7.74 17.17
N PRO A 250 18.86 8.62 18.18
CA PRO A 250 19.56 8.38 19.42
C PRO A 250 19.00 7.09 20.05
N PHE A 251 19.87 6.10 20.21
CA PHE A 251 19.57 4.86 20.93
C PHE A 251 19.50 5.21 22.42
N ILE A 252 18.29 5.49 22.92
CA ILE A 252 18.03 6.01 24.27
C ILE A 252 17.23 4.99 25.08
N GLY A 253 17.61 4.80 26.35
CA GLY A 253 16.78 4.14 27.36
C GLY A 253 16.87 2.62 27.34
N ARG A 254 17.93 2.07 26.72
CA ARG A 254 18.23 0.64 26.62
C ARG A 254 19.69 0.33 26.92
N GLU A 255 20.39 1.24 27.60
CA GLU A 255 21.82 1.14 27.90
C GLU A 255 22.10 -0.04 28.83
N LYS A 256 21.18 -0.34 29.76
CA LYS A 256 21.29 -1.50 30.65
C LYS A 256 21.16 -2.82 29.88
N GLU A 257 20.14 -2.94 29.04
CA GLU A 257 19.91 -4.14 28.22
C GLU A 257 20.99 -4.31 27.15
N LEU A 258 21.47 -3.22 26.56
CA LEU A 258 22.60 -3.21 25.63
C LEU A 258 23.89 -3.65 26.32
N SER A 259 24.18 -3.12 27.51
CA SER A 259 25.35 -3.54 28.30
C SER A 259 25.26 -5.01 28.70
N ALA A 260 24.07 -5.47 29.13
CA ALA A 260 23.82 -6.87 29.48
C ALA A 260 23.99 -7.81 28.27
N LEU A 261 23.53 -7.38 27.09
CA LEU A 261 23.72 -8.11 25.84
C LEU A 261 25.20 -8.20 25.47
N LEU A 262 25.91 -7.07 25.44
CA LEU A 262 27.33 -7.01 25.06
C LEU A 262 28.24 -7.81 26.01
N ALA A 263 27.91 -7.82 27.31
CA ALA A 263 28.62 -8.59 28.32
C ALA A 263 28.46 -10.12 28.16
N ARG A 264 27.46 -10.57 27.40
CA ARG A 264 27.17 -12.00 27.17
C ARG A 264 27.70 -12.53 25.85
N LEU A 265 28.20 -11.64 24.99
CA LEU A 265 28.90 -12.06 23.78
C LEU A 265 30.21 -12.77 24.17
N PRO A 266 30.58 -13.87 23.49
CA PRO A 266 31.71 -14.71 23.89
C PRO A 266 33.05 -14.06 23.55
N GLN A 267 34.08 -14.53 24.26
CA GLN A 267 35.49 -14.33 23.92
C GLN A 267 35.97 -15.38 22.89
N PRO A 268 37.14 -15.22 22.25
CA PRO A 268 37.58 -16.08 21.15
C PRO A 268 37.66 -17.59 21.45
N ALA A 269 37.80 -17.98 22.71
CA ALA A 269 37.92 -19.38 23.15
C ALA A 269 36.72 -19.87 23.96
N GLU A 270 35.62 -19.11 23.98
CA GLU A 270 34.39 -19.48 24.68
C GLU A 270 33.39 -20.15 23.71
N PRO A 271 32.54 -21.05 24.21
CA PRO A 271 31.51 -21.68 23.39
C PRO A 271 30.54 -20.64 22.80
N ALA A 272 29.87 -21.02 21.71
CA ALA A 272 28.93 -20.14 21.04
C ALA A 272 27.82 -19.66 21.99
N ALA A 273 27.53 -18.36 22.01
CA ALA A 273 26.49 -17.79 22.87
C ALA A 273 25.22 -17.50 22.07
N VAL A 274 24.06 -17.82 22.65
CA VAL A 274 22.75 -17.46 22.07
C VAL A 274 22.07 -16.48 23.01
N ILE A 275 21.59 -15.35 22.48
CA ILE A 275 20.92 -14.31 23.26
C ILE A 275 19.52 -14.11 22.67
N ALA A 276 18.50 -14.37 23.49
CA ALA A 276 17.09 -14.27 23.07
C ALA A 276 16.50 -12.94 23.56
N VAL A 277 16.29 -11.99 22.64
CA VAL A 277 15.70 -10.68 22.90
C VAL A 277 14.20 -10.72 22.61
N THR A 278 13.36 -10.76 23.65
CA THR A 278 11.91 -10.91 23.50
C THR A 278 11.15 -9.67 23.97
N GLY A 279 9.93 -9.44 23.49
CA GLY A 279 9.13 -8.27 23.86
C GLY A 279 8.07 -7.85 22.85
N MET A 280 7.21 -6.89 23.20
CA MET A 280 6.07 -6.45 22.39
C MET A 280 6.49 -5.87 21.02
N ALA A 281 5.56 -5.84 20.05
CA ALA A 281 5.79 -5.20 18.75
C ALA A 281 6.18 -3.72 18.94
N GLY A 282 7.17 -3.23 18.20
CA GLY A 282 7.60 -1.83 18.28
C GLY A 282 8.41 -1.44 19.53
N VAL A 283 8.70 -2.36 20.45
CA VAL A 283 9.42 -2.08 21.72
C VAL A 283 10.94 -1.79 21.56
N GLY A 284 11.46 -1.83 20.33
CA GLY A 284 12.87 -1.57 20.02
C GLY A 284 13.81 -2.79 19.97
N LYS A 285 13.28 -4.02 19.86
CA LYS A 285 14.09 -5.26 19.80
C LYS A 285 15.11 -5.25 18.65
N THR A 286 14.64 -4.99 17.43
CA THR A 286 15.49 -4.91 16.23
C THR A 286 16.55 -3.84 16.40
N SER A 287 16.18 -2.67 16.91
CA SER A 287 17.13 -1.56 17.17
C SER A 287 18.20 -1.92 18.20
N LEU A 288 17.85 -2.62 19.29
CA LEU A 288 18.80 -3.11 20.29
C LEU A 288 19.76 -4.15 19.69
N ALA A 289 19.23 -5.13 18.95
CA ALA A 289 20.03 -6.17 18.33
C ALA A 289 21.01 -5.60 17.30
N MET A 290 20.55 -4.70 16.43
CA MET A 290 21.39 -4.04 15.44
C MET A 290 22.44 -3.13 16.07
N ARG A 291 22.08 -2.37 17.13
CA ARG A 291 23.04 -1.52 17.84
C ARG A 291 24.12 -2.34 18.54
N ALA A 292 23.73 -3.46 19.18
CA ALA A 292 24.69 -4.37 19.79
C ALA A 292 25.62 -5.00 18.75
N ALA A 293 25.08 -5.43 17.61
CA ALA A 293 25.87 -6.01 16.54
C ALA A 293 26.87 -5.00 15.95
N GLN A 294 26.45 -3.75 15.78
CA GLN A 294 27.32 -2.65 15.34
C GLN A 294 28.47 -2.40 16.34
N LEU A 295 28.18 -2.33 17.64
CA LEU A 295 29.20 -2.09 18.68
C LEU A 295 30.14 -3.28 18.91
N ALA A 296 29.69 -4.49 18.57
CA ALA A 296 30.46 -5.70 18.74
C ALA A 296 31.16 -6.17 17.45
N ALA A 297 31.02 -5.46 16.33
CA ALA A 297 31.56 -5.87 15.03
C ALA A 297 33.07 -6.20 15.10
N ASP A 298 33.84 -5.37 15.81
CA ASP A 298 35.29 -5.57 15.98
C ASP A 298 35.65 -6.86 16.74
N ARG A 299 34.72 -7.43 17.50
CA ARG A 299 34.91 -8.70 18.24
C ARG A 299 34.72 -9.94 17.35
N PHE A 300 34.09 -9.79 16.18
CA PHE A 300 33.76 -10.86 15.24
C PHE A 300 34.40 -10.56 13.87
N PRO A 301 35.71 -10.80 13.72
CA PRO A 301 36.49 -10.34 12.56
C PRO A 301 36.07 -10.98 11.25
N ASP A 302 35.42 -12.16 11.30
CA ASP A 302 34.97 -12.86 10.09
C ASP A 302 33.63 -12.32 9.57
N GLY A 303 32.92 -11.50 10.36
CA GLY A 303 31.77 -10.72 9.92
C GLY A 303 30.52 -10.86 10.79
N VAL A 304 29.54 -10.01 10.44
CA VAL A 304 28.20 -9.97 11.05
C VAL A 304 27.16 -10.29 9.99
N LEU A 305 26.31 -11.28 10.25
CA LEU A 305 25.21 -11.70 9.38
C LEU A 305 23.88 -11.25 9.99
N HIS A 306 22.96 -10.74 9.18
CA HIS A 306 21.63 -10.30 9.63
C HIS A 306 20.54 -10.77 8.66
N VAL A 307 19.47 -11.37 9.21
CA VAL A 307 18.28 -11.78 8.46
C VAL A 307 17.01 -11.51 9.25
N ASP A 308 15.99 -10.95 8.60
CA ASP A 308 14.62 -10.85 9.12
C ASP A 308 13.85 -12.13 8.73
N LEU A 309 13.47 -12.92 9.73
CA LEU A 309 12.80 -14.21 9.58
C LEU A 309 11.29 -14.09 9.29
N HIS A 310 10.77 -12.87 9.22
CA HIS A 310 9.38 -12.55 8.87
C HIS A 310 8.32 -13.24 9.75
N GLY A 311 8.68 -13.66 10.97
CA GLY A 311 7.81 -14.41 11.85
C GLY A 311 6.51 -13.69 12.24
N PHE A 312 6.53 -12.36 12.24
CA PHE A 312 5.37 -11.52 12.54
C PHE A 312 5.15 -10.39 11.52
N THR A 313 5.59 -10.57 10.27
CA THR A 313 5.46 -9.57 9.21
C THR A 313 4.09 -9.69 8.51
N PRO A 314 3.21 -8.66 8.55
CA PRO A 314 1.90 -8.74 7.94
C PRO A 314 1.96 -8.97 6.42
N GLY A 315 1.16 -9.91 5.91
CA GLY A 315 1.06 -10.18 4.46
C GLY A 315 2.23 -10.97 3.88
N ARG A 316 3.17 -11.47 4.69
CA ARG A 316 4.25 -12.36 4.26
C ARG A 316 4.32 -13.61 5.14
N PRO A 317 4.54 -14.81 4.58
CA PRO A 317 4.84 -15.99 5.39
C PRO A 317 6.21 -15.85 6.06
N ALA A 318 6.35 -16.47 7.23
CA ALA A 318 7.64 -16.59 7.92
C ALA A 318 8.62 -17.40 7.06
N LEU A 319 9.89 -16.97 7.00
CA LEU A 319 10.90 -17.66 6.20
C LEU A 319 11.17 -19.06 6.73
N THR A 320 11.26 -20.03 5.83
CA THR A 320 11.85 -21.34 6.14
C THR A 320 13.36 -21.21 6.35
N THR A 321 13.99 -22.18 7.03
CA THR A 321 15.45 -22.21 7.22
C THR A 321 16.19 -22.06 5.89
N THR A 322 15.72 -22.77 4.85
CA THR A 322 16.31 -22.74 3.51
C THR A 322 16.24 -21.36 2.88
N GLU A 323 15.12 -20.65 3.01
CA GLU A 323 14.95 -19.29 2.49
C GLU A 323 15.78 -18.28 3.27
N ALA A 324 15.87 -18.43 4.60
CA ALA A 324 16.70 -17.58 5.45
C ALA A 324 18.19 -17.75 5.13
N VAL A 325 18.67 -18.97 4.90
CA VAL A 325 20.07 -19.21 4.48
C VAL A 325 20.34 -18.58 3.11
N ARG A 326 19.42 -18.70 2.14
CA ARG A 326 19.56 -18.06 0.83
C ARG A 326 19.53 -16.54 0.90
N ALA A 327 18.89 -15.96 1.93
CA ALA A 327 18.95 -14.53 2.18
C ALA A 327 20.28 -14.10 2.81
N LEU A 328 20.95 -14.99 3.54
CA LEU A 328 22.24 -14.75 4.21
C LEU A 328 23.45 -15.01 3.30
N LEU A 329 23.36 -15.98 2.40
CA LEU A 329 24.46 -16.46 1.56
C LEU A 329 23.99 -16.62 0.12
N ASP A 330 24.90 -16.40 -0.83
CA ASP A 330 24.67 -16.72 -2.25
C ASP A 330 24.81 -18.24 -2.45
N VAL A 331 23.69 -18.97 -2.47
CA VAL A 331 23.66 -20.44 -2.51
C VAL A 331 23.25 -20.94 -3.90
N PRO A 332 24.12 -21.67 -4.63
CA PRO A 332 23.77 -22.29 -5.91
C PRO A 332 22.64 -23.32 -5.77
N ASP A 333 21.76 -23.42 -6.77
CA ASP A 333 20.54 -24.25 -6.74
C ASP A 333 20.77 -25.75 -6.44
N MET A 334 21.97 -26.27 -6.70
CA MET A 334 22.33 -27.68 -6.53
C MET A 334 22.89 -28.03 -5.14
N CYS A 335 23.14 -27.02 -4.28
CA CYS A 335 23.69 -27.23 -2.94
C CYS A 335 22.60 -27.24 -1.88
N ASP A 336 22.73 -28.13 -0.88
CA ASP A 336 21.94 -28.06 0.35
C ASP A 336 22.31 -26.77 1.11
N PRO A 337 21.40 -25.79 1.23
CA PRO A 337 21.71 -24.53 1.88
C PRO A 337 22.11 -24.71 3.34
N ALA A 338 21.51 -25.65 4.08
CA ALA A 338 21.83 -25.86 5.49
C ALA A 338 23.25 -26.42 5.67
N ALA A 339 23.69 -27.31 4.79
CA ALA A 339 25.06 -27.83 4.79
C ALA A 339 26.07 -26.73 4.43
N LEU A 340 25.77 -25.90 3.43
CA LEU A 340 26.62 -24.79 3.03
C LEU A 340 26.74 -23.75 4.14
N TYR A 341 25.62 -23.40 4.79
CA TYR A 341 25.59 -22.50 5.95
C TYR A 341 26.50 -23.00 7.08
N ARG A 342 26.36 -24.27 7.50
CA ARG A 342 27.22 -24.86 8.55
C ARG A 342 28.68 -24.87 8.15
N SER A 343 29.01 -25.21 6.90
CA SER A 343 30.39 -25.21 6.41
C SER A 343 30.98 -23.79 6.32
N SER A 344 30.16 -22.79 6.02
CA SER A 344 30.59 -21.38 5.89
C SER A 344 30.86 -20.74 7.25
N LEU A 345 30.19 -21.21 8.29
CA LEU A 345 30.43 -20.78 9.68
C LEU A 345 31.50 -21.59 10.40
N ALA A 346 31.92 -22.74 9.84
CA ALA A 346 32.88 -23.62 10.48
C ALA A 346 34.26 -22.95 10.64
N GLY A 347 34.76 -22.89 11.87
CA GLY A 347 36.08 -22.33 12.18
C GLY A 347 36.19 -20.80 12.02
N ARG A 348 35.07 -20.10 11.80
CA ARG A 348 34.99 -18.63 11.74
C ARG A 348 34.36 -18.09 13.01
N ARG A 349 34.66 -16.83 13.32
CA ARG A 349 34.11 -16.07 14.44
C ARG A 349 33.12 -15.03 13.93
N MET A 350 31.87 -15.45 13.84
CA MET A 350 30.77 -14.69 13.26
C MET A 350 29.76 -14.27 14.33
N LEU A 351 29.11 -13.12 14.13
CA LEU A 351 27.90 -12.75 14.85
C LEU A 351 26.68 -12.89 13.93
N VAL A 352 25.66 -13.64 14.34
CA VAL A 352 24.44 -13.85 13.56
C VAL A 352 23.25 -13.17 14.25
N VAL A 353 22.58 -12.26 13.57
CA VAL A 353 21.38 -11.57 14.05
C VAL A 353 20.16 -12.14 13.32
N LEU A 354 19.32 -12.87 14.06
CA LEU A 354 18.08 -13.46 13.60
C LEU A 354 16.92 -12.59 14.07
N ASP A 355 16.49 -11.64 13.25
CA ASP A 355 15.44 -10.68 13.60
C ASP A 355 14.05 -11.26 13.35
N ASN A 356 13.09 -10.94 14.23
CA ASN A 356 11.66 -11.23 14.04
C ASN A 356 11.35 -12.74 13.84
N ALA A 357 12.00 -13.60 14.62
CA ALA A 357 11.71 -15.04 14.67
C ALA A 357 10.29 -15.29 15.19
N ARG A 358 9.54 -16.22 14.59
CA ARG A 358 8.18 -16.59 15.02
C ARG A 358 8.20 -17.39 16.33
N ASP A 359 9.11 -18.35 16.41
CA ASP A 359 9.24 -19.33 17.48
C ASP A 359 10.70 -19.83 17.59
N ALA A 360 10.97 -20.64 18.61
CA ALA A 360 12.31 -21.21 18.85
C ALA A 360 12.76 -22.19 17.76
N GLU A 361 11.83 -22.88 17.08
CA GLU A 361 12.18 -23.88 16.07
C GLU A 361 12.75 -23.21 14.82
N GLN A 362 12.16 -22.08 14.41
CA GLN A 362 12.60 -21.31 13.25
C GLN A 362 14.04 -20.79 13.40
N ALA A 363 14.45 -20.43 14.63
CA ALA A 363 15.79 -19.90 14.88
C ALA A 363 16.85 -21.00 15.06
N ARG A 364 16.47 -22.19 15.55
CA ARG A 364 17.41 -23.20 16.05
C ARG A 364 18.39 -23.71 14.99
N GLU A 365 17.93 -23.91 13.76
CA GLU A 365 18.76 -24.42 12.66
C GLU A 365 19.75 -23.39 12.11
N LEU A 366 19.57 -22.11 12.47
CA LEU A 366 20.41 -20.99 12.05
C LEU A 366 21.42 -20.58 13.14
N LEU A 367 21.42 -21.23 14.30
CA LEU A 367 22.38 -20.91 15.37
C LEU A 367 23.80 -21.36 14.98
N PRO A 368 24.83 -20.52 15.23
CA PRO A 368 26.21 -20.91 15.00
C PRO A 368 26.65 -21.93 16.05
N GLY A 369 27.43 -22.93 15.62
CA GLY A 369 27.95 -23.98 16.50
C GLY A 369 29.46 -23.93 16.75
N SER A 370 30.17 -22.95 16.18
CA SER A 370 31.63 -22.81 16.35
C SER A 370 31.95 -21.92 17.56
N ASP A 371 33.03 -22.22 18.27
CA ASP A 371 33.51 -21.42 19.39
C ASP A 371 33.80 -19.97 18.97
N GLY A 372 33.54 -19.04 19.86
CA GLY A 372 33.71 -17.60 19.62
C GLY A 372 32.68 -16.97 18.68
N CYS A 373 31.65 -17.72 18.23
CA CYS A 373 30.48 -17.17 17.53
C CYS A 373 29.36 -16.77 18.49
N ALA A 374 28.46 -15.88 18.05
CA ALA A 374 27.25 -15.57 18.79
C ALA A 374 26.02 -15.46 17.89
N ALA A 375 24.84 -15.71 18.46
CA ALA A 375 23.56 -15.41 17.85
C ALA A 375 22.72 -14.47 18.73
N ILE A 376 22.18 -13.41 18.13
CA ILE A 376 21.16 -12.55 18.75
C ILE A 376 19.84 -12.83 18.04
N VAL A 377 18.86 -13.38 18.76
CA VAL A 377 17.55 -13.74 18.21
C VAL A 377 16.51 -12.79 18.76
N THR A 378 15.77 -12.08 17.91
CA THR A 378 14.65 -11.23 18.36
C THR A 378 13.30 -11.88 18.08
N SER A 379 12.36 -11.80 19.02
CA SER A 379 11.00 -12.33 18.82
C SER A 379 9.94 -11.63 19.65
N ARG A 380 8.67 -11.78 19.26
CA ARG A 380 7.51 -11.47 20.11
C ARG A 380 7.08 -12.65 20.98
N ASP A 381 7.48 -13.86 20.59
CA ASP A 381 7.36 -15.06 21.41
C ASP A 381 8.44 -15.06 22.50
N ASP A 382 8.18 -15.75 23.61
CA ASP A 382 9.10 -15.82 24.75
C ASP A 382 10.35 -16.69 24.47
N LEU A 383 10.40 -17.40 23.34
CA LEU A 383 11.52 -18.26 22.90
C LEU A 383 12.00 -19.23 23.99
N SER A 384 11.08 -19.72 24.83
CA SER A 384 11.38 -20.62 25.95
C SER A 384 12.10 -21.89 25.49
N GLY A 385 11.84 -22.35 24.26
CA GLY A 385 12.53 -23.47 23.63
C GLY A 385 14.01 -23.22 23.30
N LEU A 386 14.46 -21.97 23.15
CA LEU A 386 15.90 -21.67 23.01
C LEU A 386 16.59 -21.62 24.37
N VAL A 387 15.90 -21.11 25.39
CA VAL A 387 16.42 -21.09 26.76
C VAL A 387 16.59 -22.51 27.30
N ALA A 388 15.62 -23.40 27.02
CA ALA A 388 15.62 -24.76 27.55
C ALA A 388 16.60 -25.72 26.86
N PHE A 389 16.85 -25.54 25.55
CA PHE A 389 17.59 -26.53 24.74
C PHE A 389 18.87 -25.98 24.10
N ASN A 390 19.08 -24.66 24.12
CA ASN A 390 20.21 -24.01 23.45
C ASN A 390 20.94 -23.02 24.39
N ASP A 391 20.74 -23.15 25.70
CA ASP A 391 21.30 -22.29 26.76
C ASP A 391 21.20 -20.78 26.45
N ALA A 392 20.13 -20.38 25.77
CA ALA A 392 19.97 -19.00 25.35
C ALA A 392 19.77 -18.09 26.55
N TYR A 393 20.51 -16.98 26.60
CA TYR A 393 20.36 -15.96 27.62
C TYR A 393 19.17 -15.04 27.30
N PRO A 394 18.10 -15.04 28.11
CA PRO A 394 16.91 -14.26 27.80
C PRO A 394 17.07 -12.79 28.24
N ILE A 395 16.80 -11.86 27.32
CA ILE A 395 16.68 -10.43 27.57
C ILE A 395 15.26 -10.00 27.21
N ARG A 396 14.44 -9.76 28.23
CA ARG A 396 13.05 -9.32 28.05
C ARG A 396 12.97 -7.79 27.97
N LEU A 397 12.50 -7.28 26.83
CA LEU A 397 12.20 -5.88 26.64
C LEU A 397 10.73 -5.60 26.99
N GLY A 398 10.49 -4.99 28.14
CA GLY A 398 9.23 -4.33 28.44
C GLY A 398 9.07 -3.04 27.65
N LEU A 399 7.88 -2.45 27.60
CA LEU A 399 7.71 -1.07 27.10
C LEU A 399 8.80 -0.19 27.72
N THR A 400 9.50 0.61 26.91
CA THR A 400 10.25 1.73 27.47
C THR A 400 9.22 2.65 28.10
N THR A 401 8.93 2.44 29.39
CA THR A 401 9.01 3.60 30.26
C THR A 401 10.47 4.02 30.12
N THR A 402 10.68 5.13 29.46
CA THR A 402 11.87 5.97 29.54
C THR A 402 12.04 6.38 31.00
N GLY A 403 12.32 5.38 31.83
CA GLY A 403 12.70 5.46 33.22
C GLY A 403 14.19 5.21 33.37
N ALA A 404 14.97 5.31 32.28
CA ALA A 404 16.33 5.81 32.44
C ALA A 404 16.15 7.22 33.04
N PRO A 405 16.62 7.47 34.27
CA PRO A 405 16.57 8.80 34.82
C PRO A 405 17.25 9.73 33.82
N LEU A 406 16.59 10.84 33.47
CA LEU A 406 17.27 11.93 32.78
C LEU A 406 18.59 12.16 33.52
N THR A 407 19.70 12.20 32.79
CA THR A 407 20.97 12.62 33.40
C THR A 407 20.73 13.98 34.06
N GLU A 408 21.33 14.19 35.23
CA GLU A 408 21.06 15.38 36.06
C GLU A 408 21.26 16.68 35.26
N ASP A 409 22.25 16.71 34.36
CA ASP A 409 22.51 17.81 33.43
C ASP A 409 21.36 18.09 32.45
N VAL A 410 20.82 17.04 31.79
CA VAL A 410 19.72 17.19 30.82
C VAL A 410 18.43 17.59 31.53
N ARG A 411 18.16 16.97 32.69
CA ARG A 411 17.01 17.31 33.54
C ARG A 411 17.04 18.77 33.98
N THR A 412 18.22 19.26 34.37
CA THR A 412 18.40 20.65 34.80
C THR A 412 18.17 21.62 33.66
N SER A 413 18.61 21.29 32.44
CA SER A 413 18.36 22.09 31.24
C SER A 413 16.86 22.19 30.89
N PHE A 414 16.14 21.06 30.92
CA PHE A 414 14.69 21.08 30.69
C PHE A 414 13.93 21.77 31.81
N THR A 415 14.36 21.64 33.06
CA THR A 415 13.72 22.32 34.19
C THR A 415 13.83 23.83 34.07
N ARG A 416 14.99 24.37 33.68
CA ARG A 416 15.13 25.81 33.40
C ARG A 416 14.23 26.29 32.27
N SER A 417 14.14 25.51 31.20
CA SER A 417 13.30 25.83 30.03
C SER A 417 11.80 25.77 30.37
N TYR A 418 11.40 24.81 31.21
CA TYR A 418 10.04 24.66 31.71
C TYR A 418 9.65 25.74 32.73
N GLU A 419 10.55 26.12 33.64
CA GLU A 419 10.29 27.18 34.63
C GLU A 419 10.16 28.57 33.99
N ALA A 420 10.68 28.76 32.77
CA ALA A 420 10.52 29.97 31.98
C ALA A 420 9.14 30.09 31.30
N LEU A 421 8.34 29.02 31.29
CA LEU A 421 7.04 28.99 30.62
C LEU A 421 5.97 29.77 31.41
N SER A 422 5.03 30.35 30.67
CA SER A 422 3.77 30.82 31.22
C SER A 422 2.95 29.64 31.76
N PRO A 423 2.06 29.87 32.75
CA PRO A 423 1.19 28.81 33.28
C PRO A 423 0.36 28.11 32.18
N ALA A 424 -0.09 28.86 31.17
CA ALA A 424 -0.85 28.31 30.05
C ALA A 424 0.01 27.42 29.13
N ALA A 425 1.26 27.82 28.86
CA ALA A 425 2.19 27.00 28.08
C ALA A 425 2.62 25.74 28.84
N ALA A 426 2.78 25.83 30.17
CA ALA A 426 3.03 24.66 31.02
C ALA A 426 1.85 23.67 31.00
N THR A 427 0.59 24.14 31.06
CA THR A 427 -0.59 23.28 30.88
C THR A 427 -0.59 22.61 29.50
N LEU A 428 -0.26 23.34 28.44
CA LEU A 428 -0.14 22.76 27.10
C LEU A 428 0.97 21.72 27.03
N PHE A 429 2.13 21.98 27.62
CA PHE A 429 3.25 21.05 27.69
C PHE A 429 2.85 19.73 28.34
N HIS A 430 2.15 19.78 29.48
CA HIS A 430 1.60 18.59 30.13
C HIS A 430 0.57 17.87 29.26
N ALA A 431 -0.28 18.60 28.54
CA ALA A 431 -1.25 18.01 27.63
C ALA A 431 -0.53 17.25 26.50
N LEU A 432 0.48 17.85 25.85
CA LEU A 432 1.27 17.21 24.80
C LEU A 432 1.98 15.94 25.28
N ALA A 433 2.43 15.91 26.54
CA ALA A 433 2.99 14.71 27.15
C ALA A 433 2.02 13.52 27.22
N LEU A 434 0.70 13.79 27.26
CA LEU A 434 -0.33 12.75 27.24
C LEU A 434 -0.69 12.29 25.83
N HIS A 435 -0.15 12.94 24.79
CA HIS A 435 -0.39 12.59 23.39
C HIS A 435 0.46 11.38 22.97
N PRO A 436 -0.13 10.33 22.34
CA PRO A 436 0.59 9.14 21.89
C PRO A 436 1.68 9.40 20.85
N THR A 437 1.50 10.40 19.99
CA THR A 437 2.47 10.76 18.94
C THR A 437 3.21 12.03 19.33
N ARG A 438 4.47 12.11 18.89
CA ARG A 438 5.35 13.26 19.13
C ARG A 438 5.23 14.34 18.05
N ASP A 439 4.00 14.50 17.56
CA ASP A 439 3.63 15.42 16.50
C ASP A 439 2.21 15.91 16.75
N VAL A 440 1.98 17.22 16.59
CA VAL A 440 0.69 17.85 16.85
C VAL A 440 0.44 19.04 15.92
N GLU A 441 -0.83 19.21 15.52
CA GLU A 441 -1.32 20.44 14.88
C GLU A 441 -1.95 21.37 15.93
N PRO A 442 -1.97 22.69 15.69
CA PRO A 442 -2.58 23.63 16.62
C PRO A 442 -4.05 23.36 16.96
N VAL A 443 -4.82 22.77 16.05
CA VAL A 443 -6.24 22.44 16.28
C VAL A 443 -6.39 21.31 17.29
N VAL A 444 -5.51 20.31 17.22
CA VAL A 444 -5.44 19.21 18.20
C VAL A 444 -5.02 19.76 19.55
N ALA A 445 -3.94 20.56 19.57
CA ALA A 445 -3.41 21.20 20.77
C ALA A 445 -4.47 22.05 21.49
N ALA A 446 -5.20 22.88 20.75
CA ALA A 446 -6.31 23.70 21.26
C ALA A 446 -7.41 22.87 21.90
N SER A 447 -7.77 21.74 21.27
CA SER A 447 -8.80 20.84 21.80
C SER A 447 -8.39 20.21 23.12
N MET A 448 -7.10 19.86 23.28
CA MET A 448 -6.57 19.26 24.50
C MET A 448 -6.64 20.21 25.71
N ILE A 449 -6.27 21.48 25.52
CA ILE A 449 -6.33 22.50 26.58
C ILE A 449 -7.68 23.19 26.70
N GLY A 450 -8.61 22.93 25.76
CA GLY A 450 -9.95 23.53 25.75
C GLY A 450 -9.95 25.02 25.41
N ASP A 451 -9.11 25.43 24.47
CA ASP A 451 -8.88 26.82 24.07
C ASP A 451 -9.07 27.01 22.55
N GLU A 452 -8.88 28.21 22.03
CA GLU A 452 -8.97 28.52 20.59
C GLU A 452 -7.68 28.18 19.82
N PRO A 453 -7.76 27.74 18.53
CA PRO A 453 -6.58 27.40 17.72
C PRO A 453 -5.54 28.51 17.58
N GLN A 454 -5.97 29.78 17.61
CA GLN A 454 -5.10 30.95 17.57
C GLN A 454 -4.28 31.06 18.86
N ARG A 455 -4.92 30.85 20.01
CA ARG A 455 -4.27 30.89 21.32
C ARG A 455 -3.32 29.71 21.51
N ALA A 456 -3.71 28.52 21.06
CA ALA A 456 -2.84 27.35 21.05
C ALA A 456 -1.59 27.55 20.17
N ARG A 457 -1.69 28.23 19.02
CA ARG A 457 -0.52 28.59 18.20
C ARG A 457 0.47 29.47 18.95
N VAL A 458 -0.02 30.46 19.71
CA VAL A 458 0.83 31.33 20.52
C VAL A 458 1.58 30.51 21.58
N LEU A 459 0.88 29.61 22.27
CA LEU A 459 1.48 28.74 23.28
C LEU A 459 2.47 27.73 22.68
N LEU A 460 2.20 27.18 21.50
CA LEU A 460 3.14 26.32 20.77
C LEU A 460 4.40 27.09 20.35
N ALA A 461 4.26 28.32 19.88
CA ALA A 461 5.40 29.18 19.57
C ALA A 461 6.23 29.53 20.82
N GLU A 462 5.59 29.70 21.97
CA GLU A 462 6.28 29.89 23.25
C GLU A 462 7.09 28.64 23.65
N LEU A 463 6.49 27.45 23.57
CA LEU A 463 7.18 26.18 23.81
C LEU A 463 8.35 25.96 22.83
N ALA A 464 8.19 26.39 21.58
CA ALA A 464 9.25 26.32 20.57
C ALA A 464 10.39 27.30 20.86
N SER A 465 10.06 28.50 21.31
CA SER A 465 11.04 29.51 21.75
C SER A 465 11.81 29.06 22.99
N ALA A 466 11.18 28.24 23.84
CA ALA A 466 11.81 27.58 24.99
C ALA A 466 12.57 26.29 24.62
N HIS A 467 12.69 25.95 23.33
CA HIS A 467 13.35 24.73 22.84
C HIS A 467 12.80 23.42 23.42
N LEU A 468 11.50 23.40 23.77
CA LEU A 468 10.80 22.19 24.23
C LEU A 468 10.10 21.47 23.07
N ILE A 469 9.78 22.17 21.98
CA ILE A 469 9.18 21.61 20.76
C ILE A 469 9.79 22.30 19.52
N ASP A 470 9.65 21.69 18.34
CA ASP A 470 10.15 22.22 17.07
C ASP A 470 9.04 22.29 16.01
N GLU A 471 8.90 23.43 15.34
CA GLU A 471 8.07 23.56 14.14
C GLU A 471 8.87 23.15 12.90
N TYR A 472 8.72 21.89 12.46
CA TYR A 472 9.47 21.36 11.33
C TYR A 472 8.79 21.61 9.97
N ARG A 473 7.49 21.94 9.99
CA ARG A 473 6.69 22.40 8.85
C ARG A 473 5.68 23.45 9.33
N PRO A 474 5.30 24.42 8.50
CA PRO A 474 4.32 25.43 8.87
C PRO A 474 3.04 24.82 9.46
N GLY A 475 2.77 25.07 10.75
CA GLY A 475 1.60 24.55 11.47
C GLY A 475 1.70 23.10 11.96
N ARG A 476 2.87 22.47 11.95
CA ARG A 476 3.14 21.13 12.51
C ARG A 476 4.31 21.18 13.48
N TYR A 477 4.05 20.80 14.72
CA TYR A 477 5.02 20.82 15.81
C TYR A 477 5.38 19.39 16.20
N SER A 478 6.66 19.15 16.44
CA SER A 478 7.17 17.87 16.93
C SER A 478 8.01 18.08 18.19
N TRP A 479 8.26 17.03 18.95
CA TRP A 479 9.13 17.13 20.12
C TRP A 479 9.95 15.86 20.34
N HIS A 480 11.11 16.02 20.95
CA HIS A 480 12.02 14.92 21.17
C HIS A 480 11.52 13.97 22.27
N GLY A 481 11.93 12.70 22.22
CA GLY A 481 11.53 11.68 23.20
C GLY A 481 11.86 12.07 24.64
N LEU A 482 13.07 12.55 24.89
CA LEU A 482 13.48 13.00 26.22
C LEU A 482 12.62 14.15 26.78
N VAL A 483 12.14 15.05 25.91
CA VAL A 483 11.26 16.14 26.30
C VAL A 483 9.85 15.62 26.60
N HIS A 484 9.38 14.64 25.83
CA HIS A 484 8.13 13.92 26.12
C HIS A 484 8.18 13.26 27.49
N ASP A 485 9.28 12.56 27.80
CA ASP A 485 9.48 11.86 29.07
C ASP A 485 9.50 12.83 30.26
N TYR A 486 10.22 13.93 30.11
CA TYR A 486 10.22 15.02 31.09
C TYR A 486 8.81 15.62 31.26
N GLY A 487 8.08 15.81 30.16
CA GLY A 487 6.69 16.27 30.20
C GLY A 487 5.76 15.30 30.92
N VAL A 488 5.94 13.99 30.76
CA VAL A 488 5.17 12.95 31.47
C VAL A 488 5.49 12.98 32.96
N GLU A 489 6.76 13.15 33.33
CA GLU A 489 7.21 13.32 34.71
C GLU A 489 6.60 14.59 35.34
N MET A 490 6.63 15.72 34.64
CA MET A 490 6.05 16.98 35.11
C MET A 490 4.54 16.90 35.22
N ALA A 491 3.85 16.31 34.24
CA ALA A 491 2.41 16.09 34.30
C ALA A 491 2.05 15.25 35.53
N THR A 492 2.78 14.15 35.78
CA THR A 492 2.52 13.24 36.91
C THR A 492 2.80 13.91 38.26
N SER A 493 3.82 14.76 38.36
CA SER A 493 4.24 15.39 39.62
C SER A 493 3.53 16.71 39.94
N ARG A 494 3.11 17.47 38.93
CA ARG A 494 2.57 18.83 39.08
C ARG A 494 1.07 18.93 38.90
N LEU A 495 0.45 18.07 38.09
CA LEU A 495 -1.00 18.11 37.86
C LEU A 495 -1.75 17.18 38.80
N PRO A 496 -2.87 17.61 39.40
CA PRO A 496 -3.82 16.72 40.06
C PRO A 496 -4.35 15.64 39.11
N ASP A 497 -4.68 14.46 39.64
CA ASP A 497 -5.22 13.34 38.87
C ASP A 497 -6.48 13.73 38.06
N ALA A 498 -7.34 14.58 38.63
CA ALA A 498 -8.55 15.07 37.99
C ALA A 498 -8.27 15.94 36.75
N GLU A 499 -7.20 16.75 36.77
CA GLU A 499 -6.80 17.57 35.63
C GLU A 499 -6.20 16.70 34.51
N ARG A 500 -5.36 15.72 34.88
CA ARG A 500 -4.82 14.75 33.90
C ARG A 500 -5.94 13.94 33.24
N ASP A 501 -6.95 13.54 34.01
CA ASP A 501 -8.15 12.86 33.50
C ASP A 501 -8.91 13.73 32.50
N GLN A 502 -9.09 15.02 32.80
CA GLN A 502 -9.77 15.97 31.91
C GLN A 502 -9.01 16.17 30.59
N LEU A 503 -7.67 16.33 30.63
CA LEU A 503 -6.84 16.47 29.44
C LEU A 503 -6.94 15.24 28.53
N ARG A 504 -6.91 14.03 29.10
CA ARG A 504 -7.10 12.77 28.35
C ARG A 504 -8.47 12.68 27.70
N ARG A 505 -9.53 13.00 28.43
CA ARG A 505 -10.91 12.97 27.89
C ARG A 505 -11.07 13.92 26.71
N ARG A 506 -10.53 15.14 26.81
CA ARG A 506 -10.54 16.12 25.71
C ARG A 506 -9.78 15.62 24.48
N LEU A 507 -8.63 14.96 24.67
CA LEU A 507 -7.91 14.31 23.59
C LEU A 507 -8.77 13.22 22.92
N PHE A 508 -9.40 12.35 23.70
CA PHE A 508 -10.27 11.31 23.14
C PHE A 508 -11.48 11.90 22.41
N ASP A 509 -12.14 12.90 22.99
CA ASP A 509 -13.30 13.56 22.40
C ASP A 509 -12.95 14.26 21.09
N HIS A 510 -11.75 14.85 20.96
CA HIS A 510 -11.27 15.45 19.71
C HIS A 510 -11.24 14.42 18.57
N TYR A 511 -10.59 13.28 18.77
CA TYR A 511 -10.48 12.25 17.73
C TYR A 511 -11.82 11.57 17.42
N LEU A 512 -12.69 11.40 18.40
CA LEU A 512 -14.06 10.92 18.17
C LEU A 512 -14.90 11.95 17.38
N PHE A 513 -14.76 13.24 17.70
CA PHE A 513 -15.49 14.31 17.03
C PHE A 513 -15.05 14.48 15.57
N ASN A 514 -13.75 14.41 15.28
CA ASN A 514 -13.24 14.48 13.90
C ASN A 514 -13.75 13.31 13.05
N ASN A 515 -13.90 12.14 13.66
CA ASN A 515 -14.34 10.93 12.98
C ASN A 515 -15.87 10.72 13.01
N ARG A 516 -16.65 11.73 13.45
CA ARG A 516 -18.13 11.62 13.60
C ARG A 516 -18.90 11.36 12.30
N GLN A 517 -18.29 11.61 11.14
CA GLN A 517 -18.90 11.33 9.84
C GLN A 517 -18.72 9.87 9.38
N VAL A 518 -17.89 9.08 10.06
CA VAL A 518 -17.71 7.65 9.80
C VAL A 518 -18.82 6.86 10.53
N GLY A 519 -19.92 6.60 9.81
CA GLY A 519 -20.96 5.65 10.25
C GLY A 519 -21.75 6.04 11.50
N ALA A 520 -22.27 5.05 12.23
CA ALA A 520 -23.42 5.12 13.16
C ALA A 520 -23.23 5.96 14.45
N ILE A 521 -22.13 6.70 14.58
CA ILE A 521 -21.84 7.62 15.69
C ILE A 521 -22.61 8.94 15.57
N ALA A 522 -23.32 9.17 14.45
CA ALA A 522 -24.29 10.26 14.29
C ALA A 522 -25.40 10.31 15.38
N ARG A 523 -25.49 9.31 16.27
CA ARG A 523 -26.49 9.23 17.36
C ARG A 523 -25.92 9.38 18.78
N MET A 524 -24.60 9.54 18.95
CA MET A 524 -24.03 9.75 20.29
C MET A 524 -24.02 11.24 20.63
N LYS A 525 -24.62 11.62 21.77
CA LYS A 525 -24.41 12.94 22.37
C LYS A 525 -22.96 13.02 22.86
N LEU A 526 -22.04 13.45 22.01
CA LEU A 526 -20.69 13.84 22.41
C LEU A 526 -20.79 15.16 23.20
N ALA A 527 -19.93 15.33 24.21
CA ALA A 527 -19.81 16.60 24.91
C ALA A 527 -19.46 17.71 23.90
N ALA A 528 -19.94 18.93 24.13
CA ALA A 528 -19.75 20.05 23.21
C ALA A 528 -18.26 20.42 23.12
N VAL A 529 -17.60 19.95 22.06
CA VAL A 529 -16.32 20.50 21.61
C VAL A 529 -16.62 21.85 20.93
N PRO A 530 -15.81 22.91 21.12
CA PRO A 530 -16.05 24.23 20.54
C PRO A 530 -16.41 24.15 19.05
N PRO A 531 -17.50 24.79 18.62
CA PRO A 531 -18.13 24.51 17.35
C PRO A 531 -17.46 25.25 16.19
N GLU A 532 -16.15 25.08 15.95
CA GLU A 532 -15.51 25.73 14.79
C GLU A 532 -14.30 25.00 14.17
N ALA A 533 -13.95 23.81 14.64
CA ALA A 533 -13.00 22.94 13.92
C ALA A 533 -13.75 21.99 12.95
N ARG A 534 -14.25 22.52 11.83
CA ARG A 534 -14.54 21.67 10.66
C ARG A 534 -13.19 21.34 10.01
N VAL A 535 -12.51 20.31 10.50
CA VAL A 535 -11.44 19.69 9.72
C VAL A 535 -12.13 18.86 8.65
N THR A 536 -12.06 19.31 7.40
CA THR A 536 -12.27 18.41 6.26
C THR A 536 -11.26 17.27 6.40
N PRO A 537 -11.68 15.99 6.43
CA PRO A 537 -10.71 14.90 6.49
C PRO A 537 -9.81 15.04 5.27
N ALA A 538 -8.56 15.42 5.50
CA ALA A 538 -7.56 15.45 4.46
C ALA A 538 -7.39 14.00 4.02
N CYS A 539 -7.75 13.70 2.78
CA CYS A 539 -7.47 12.38 2.19
C CYS A 539 -5.96 12.05 2.16
N ALA A 540 -5.09 12.99 2.55
CA ALA A 540 -3.71 12.74 2.96
C ALA A 540 -3.65 12.14 4.38
N GLY A 541 -3.86 10.82 4.48
CA GLY A 541 -3.38 10.05 5.64
C GLY A 541 -4.41 9.27 6.44
N TYR A 542 -5.43 8.66 5.82
CA TYR A 542 -6.32 7.69 6.49
C TYR A 542 -5.54 6.67 7.37
N GLU A 543 -4.39 6.21 6.90
CA GLU A 543 -3.52 5.28 7.64
C GLU A 543 -2.99 5.87 8.95
N ALA A 544 -2.57 7.15 8.94
CA ALA A 544 -2.04 7.81 10.13
C ALA A 544 -3.13 8.03 11.18
N GLU A 545 -4.33 8.44 10.74
CA GLU A 545 -5.47 8.63 11.64
C GLU A 545 -5.99 7.29 12.20
N ARG A 546 -5.98 6.23 11.38
CA ARG A 546 -6.28 4.86 11.83
C ARG A 546 -5.30 4.38 12.91
N LEU A 547 -4.01 4.57 12.69
CA LEU A 547 -2.97 4.22 13.67
C LEU A 547 -3.14 5.01 14.98
N MET A 548 -3.55 6.28 14.88
CA MET A 548 -3.81 7.12 16.04
C MET A 548 -5.02 6.63 16.86
N LEU A 549 -6.15 6.35 16.20
CA LEU A 549 -7.34 5.79 16.85
C LEU A 549 -7.04 4.47 17.56
N ARG A 550 -6.20 3.61 16.96
CA ARG A 550 -5.74 2.37 17.57
C ARG A 550 -4.92 2.61 18.84
N SER A 551 -3.94 3.52 18.77
CA SER A 551 -3.09 3.87 19.91
C SER A 551 -3.91 4.43 21.07
N LEU A 552 -4.86 5.34 20.79
CA LEU A 552 -5.77 5.91 21.79
C LEU A 552 -6.69 4.85 22.41
N MET A 553 -7.21 3.92 21.61
CA MET A 553 -8.02 2.81 22.12
C MET A 553 -7.22 1.88 23.04
N THR A 554 -5.98 1.55 22.68
CA THR A 554 -5.09 0.75 23.53
C THR A 554 -4.78 1.47 24.86
N GLN A 555 -4.49 2.77 24.79
CA GLN A 555 -4.27 3.60 25.99
C GLN A 555 -5.54 3.66 26.87
N ALA A 556 -6.70 3.92 26.27
CA ALA A 556 -7.98 3.95 26.97
C ALA A 556 -8.28 2.64 27.69
N LEU A 557 -7.96 1.49 27.07
CA LEU A 557 -8.13 0.17 27.71
C LEU A 557 -7.19 -0.05 28.89
N ALA A 558 -5.93 0.36 28.76
CA ALA A 558 -4.91 0.21 29.80
C ALA A 558 -5.23 1.09 31.03
N GLU A 559 -5.72 2.31 30.79
CA GLU A 559 -6.00 3.31 31.84
C GLU A 559 -7.43 3.23 32.40
N GLY A 560 -8.28 2.33 31.89
CA GLY A 560 -9.62 2.08 32.44
C GLY A 560 -10.76 2.94 31.86
N TYR A 561 -10.53 3.64 30.75
CA TYR A 561 -11.53 4.43 30.02
C TYR A 561 -12.45 3.58 29.14
N GLY A 562 -13.14 2.60 29.74
CA GLY A 562 -13.91 1.59 29.00
C GLY A 562 -14.98 2.15 28.04
N GLU A 563 -15.60 3.28 28.38
CA GLU A 563 -16.55 3.96 27.49
C GLU A 563 -15.89 4.45 26.19
N TYR A 564 -14.67 5.00 26.28
CA TYR A 564 -13.94 5.47 25.11
C TYR A 564 -13.43 4.33 24.25
N VAL A 565 -13.02 3.20 24.85
CA VAL A 565 -12.67 1.97 24.10
C VAL A 565 -13.81 1.53 23.19
N TRP A 566 -15.03 1.51 23.73
CA TRP A 566 -16.21 1.16 22.96
C TRP A 566 -16.48 2.14 21.81
N ARG A 567 -16.35 3.45 22.06
CA ARG A 567 -16.53 4.49 21.05
C ARG A 567 -15.50 4.38 19.91
N PHE A 568 -14.23 4.20 20.25
CA PHE A 568 -13.16 4.02 19.26
C PHE A 568 -13.35 2.74 18.44
N ALA A 569 -13.71 1.63 19.08
CA ALA A 569 -14.00 0.39 18.36
C ALA A 569 -15.16 0.55 17.37
N GLY A 570 -16.17 1.36 17.70
CA GLY A 570 -17.25 1.74 16.77
C GLY A 570 -16.76 2.51 15.55
N VAL A 571 -15.93 3.55 15.75
CA VAL A 571 -15.33 4.34 14.65
C VAL A 571 -14.52 3.45 13.71
N ILE A 572 -13.64 2.63 14.28
CA ILE A 572 -12.75 1.71 13.55
C ILE A 572 -13.58 0.68 12.77
N GLY A 573 -14.65 0.16 13.40
CA GLY A 573 -15.60 -0.80 12.84
C GLY A 573 -16.20 -0.37 11.51
N ASP A 574 -16.83 0.80 11.50
CA ASP A 574 -17.60 1.28 10.34
C ASP A 574 -16.73 1.59 9.12
N HIS A 575 -15.45 1.90 9.33
CA HIS A 575 -14.49 2.10 8.26
C HIS A 575 -13.97 0.77 7.69
N LEU A 576 -13.51 -0.14 8.56
CA LEU A 576 -12.76 -1.33 8.14
C LEU A 576 -13.63 -2.47 7.65
N GLU A 577 -14.91 -2.53 8.02
CA GLU A 577 -15.83 -3.57 7.52
C GLU A 577 -15.97 -3.54 5.99
N ARG A 578 -15.82 -2.37 5.35
CA ARG A 578 -15.86 -2.23 3.88
C ARG A 578 -14.52 -2.47 3.21
N ALA A 579 -13.42 -2.25 3.94
CA ALA A 579 -12.06 -2.36 3.44
C ALA A 579 -11.42 -3.74 3.68
N GLY A 580 -12.08 -4.65 4.39
CA GLY A 580 -11.59 -6.01 4.64
C GLY A 580 -10.50 -6.12 5.73
N GLY A 581 -10.39 -5.13 6.61
CA GLY A 581 -9.39 -5.06 7.70
C GLY A 581 -9.70 -5.97 8.89
N TRP A 582 -9.94 -7.26 8.66
CA TRP A 582 -10.49 -8.18 9.68
C TRP A 582 -9.63 -8.39 10.93
N SER A 583 -8.30 -8.35 10.80
CA SER A 583 -7.38 -8.49 11.94
C SER A 583 -7.46 -7.32 12.92
N GLU A 584 -7.63 -6.11 12.38
CA GLU A 584 -7.72 -4.88 13.17
C GLU A 584 -9.13 -4.73 13.77
N LEU A 585 -10.17 -5.12 13.03
CA LEU A 585 -11.52 -5.27 13.55
C LEU A 585 -11.59 -6.27 14.71
N LEU A 586 -10.83 -7.37 14.62
CA LEU A 586 -10.75 -8.36 15.70
C LEU A 586 -10.14 -7.75 16.95
N ALA A 587 -8.99 -7.06 16.83
CA ALA A 587 -8.34 -6.39 17.95
C ALA A 587 -9.25 -5.34 18.61
N ALA A 588 -9.94 -4.51 17.81
CA ALA A 588 -10.88 -3.51 18.31
C ALA A 588 -12.09 -4.14 19.00
N GLY A 589 -12.68 -5.17 18.40
CA GLY A 589 -13.79 -5.92 18.99
C GLY A 589 -13.41 -6.60 20.31
N THR A 590 -12.20 -7.17 20.41
CA THR A 590 -11.69 -7.79 21.63
C THR A 590 -11.47 -6.75 22.73
N ALA A 591 -10.86 -5.60 22.40
CA ALA A 591 -10.69 -4.51 23.35
C ALA A 591 -12.04 -4.01 23.90
N ALA A 592 -13.04 -3.85 23.02
CA ALA A 592 -14.39 -3.44 23.41
C ALA A 592 -15.08 -4.49 24.31
N LEU A 593 -14.89 -5.78 24.06
CA LEU A 593 -15.43 -6.84 24.92
C LEU A 593 -14.80 -6.79 26.31
N VAL A 594 -13.47 -6.70 26.40
CA VAL A 594 -12.76 -6.60 27.70
C VAL A 594 -13.23 -5.37 28.48
N ALA A 595 -13.37 -4.22 27.80
CA ALA A 595 -13.87 -3.00 28.42
C ALA A 595 -15.32 -3.14 28.92
N ALA A 596 -16.18 -3.80 28.13
CA ALA A 596 -17.58 -4.04 28.50
C ALA A 596 -17.69 -4.98 29.71
N GLU A 597 -16.94 -6.07 29.71
CA GLU A 597 -16.91 -7.04 30.82
C GLU A 597 -16.42 -6.38 32.12
N ARG A 598 -15.38 -5.55 32.05
CA ARG A 598 -14.88 -4.78 33.20
C ARG A 598 -15.90 -3.78 33.74
N SER A 599 -16.73 -3.20 32.88
CA SER A 599 -17.78 -2.26 33.29
C SER A 599 -19.01 -2.93 33.92
N GLY A 600 -19.16 -4.25 33.76
CA GLY A 600 -20.33 -4.99 34.23
C GLY A 600 -21.63 -4.65 33.49
N ASP A 601 -21.56 -3.95 32.35
CA ASP A 601 -22.74 -3.57 31.56
C ASP A 601 -23.16 -4.74 30.62
N PRO A 602 -24.32 -5.39 30.87
CA PRO A 602 -24.76 -6.51 30.05
C PRO A 602 -25.13 -6.09 28.63
N ALA A 603 -25.63 -4.88 28.41
CA ALA A 603 -25.98 -4.39 27.07
C ALA A 603 -24.73 -4.18 26.21
N ARG A 604 -23.69 -3.56 26.78
CA ARG A 604 -22.40 -3.35 26.09
C ARG A 604 -21.71 -4.68 25.81
N THR A 605 -21.72 -5.61 26.76
CA THR A 605 -21.14 -6.95 26.58
C THR A 605 -21.85 -7.70 25.45
N ALA A 606 -23.19 -7.68 25.42
CA ALA A 606 -23.98 -8.29 24.36
C ALA A 606 -23.66 -7.69 22.97
N GLN A 607 -23.51 -6.37 22.90
CA GLN A 607 -23.17 -5.67 21.66
C GLN A 607 -21.75 -5.96 21.18
N ALA A 608 -20.77 -6.02 22.08
CA ALA A 608 -19.39 -6.38 21.76
C ALA A 608 -19.29 -7.82 21.23
N LEU A 609 -19.96 -8.78 21.88
CA LEU A 609 -20.05 -10.17 21.41
C LEU A 609 -20.70 -10.26 20.01
N ARG A 610 -21.78 -9.50 19.76
CA ARG A 610 -22.41 -9.43 18.44
C ARG A 610 -21.46 -8.85 17.37
N GLY A 611 -20.69 -7.83 17.72
CA GLY A 611 -19.66 -7.25 16.85
C GLY A 611 -18.56 -8.25 16.50
N LEU A 612 -17.98 -8.90 17.50
CA LEU A 612 -16.97 -9.95 17.31
C LEU A 612 -17.48 -11.13 16.47
N ALA A 613 -18.74 -11.55 16.67
CA ALA A 613 -19.34 -12.59 15.86
C ALA A 613 -19.37 -12.22 14.36
N ARG A 614 -19.60 -10.94 14.04
CA ARG A 614 -19.55 -10.43 12.66
C ARG A 614 -18.13 -10.48 12.10
N VAL A 615 -17.13 -10.15 12.90
CA VAL A 615 -15.71 -10.22 12.51
C VAL A 615 -15.29 -11.66 12.21
N HIS A 616 -15.59 -12.61 13.12
CA HIS A 616 -15.31 -14.04 12.88
C HIS A 616 -16.07 -14.59 11.66
N ALA A 617 -17.29 -14.10 11.40
CA ALA A 617 -18.03 -14.45 10.19
C ALA A 617 -17.33 -13.95 8.90
N GLY A 618 -16.75 -12.75 8.92
CA GLY A 618 -15.93 -12.20 7.84
C GLY A 618 -14.67 -13.02 7.59
N LEU A 619 -14.02 -13.48 8.67
CA LEU A 619 -12.89 -14.42 8.65
C LEU A 619 -13.26 -15.86 8.26
N ARG A 620 -14.55 -16.14 7.99
CA ARG A 620 -15.12 -17.46 7.70
C ARG A 620 -14.98 -18.48 8.85
N ASP A 621 -14.70 -18.02 10.06
CA ASP A 621 -14.73 -18.81 11.29
C ASP A 621 -16.18 -18.86 11.83
N TYR A 622 -17.01 -19.59 11.09
CA TYR A 622 -18.43 -19.74 11.42
C TYR A 622 -18.69 -20.42 12.77
N PRO A 623 -17.91 -21.44 13.20
CA PRO A 623 -18.08 -22.04 14.54
C PRO A 623 -17.94 -21.00 15.65
N ARG A 624 -16.87 -20.20 15.63
CA ARG A 624 -16.64 -19.19 16.66
C ARG A 624 -17.68 -18.08 16.63
N ALA A 625 -18.08 -17.64 15.44
CA ALA A 625 -19.15 -16.65 15.29
C ALA A 625 -20.47 -17.13 15.91
N ILE A 626 -20.79 -18.42 15.75
CA ILE A 626 -22.00 -19.03 16.33
C ILE A 626 -21.92 -19.07 17.86
N GLU A 627 -20.76 -19.43 18.44
CA GLU A 627 -20.55 -19.41 19.89
C GLU A 627 -20.79 -18.01 20.47
N LEU A 628 -20.19 -17.00 19.85
CA LEU A 628 -20.30 -15.60 20.28
C LEU A 628 -21.74 -15.08 20.25
N LEU A 629 -22.51 -15.39 19.18
CA LEU A 629 -23.94 -15.03 19.14
C LEU A 629 -24.74 -15.80 20.20
N SER A 630 -24.38 -17.03 20.49
CA SER A 630 -25.07 -17.84 21.51
C SER A 630 -24.81 -17.29 22.92
N ALA A 631 -23.60 -16.81 23.19
CA ALA A 631 -23.24 -16.12 24.43
C ALA A 631 -23.91 -14.74 24.59
N ALA A 632 -24.13 -14.02 23.48
CA ALA A 632 -24.80 -12.71 23.51
C ALA A 632 -26.32 -12.82 23.75
N MET A 633 -26.94 -13.93 23.35
CA MET A 633 -28.38 -14.16 23.42
C MET A 633 -28.99 -13.95 24.83
N PRO A 634 -28.50 -14.59 25.91
CA PRO A 634 -29.05 -14.42 27.26
C PRO A 634 -28.91 -12.98 27.77
N LEU A 635 -27.85 -12.26 27.36
CA LEU A 635 -27.65 -10.87 27.76
C LEU A 635 -28.68 -9.94 27.10
N PHE A 636 -29.00 -10.15 25.82
CA PHE A 636 -30.07 -9.39 25.15
C PHE A 636 -31.46 -9.69 25.71
N VAL A 637 -31.70 -10.91 26.19
CA VAL A 637 -32.93 -11.25 26.93
C VAL A 637 -32.99 -10.49 28.26
N ALA A 638 -31.88 -10.42 29.00
CA ALA A 638 -31.82 -9.73 30.29
C ALA A 638 -32.07 -8.22 30.19
N VAL A 639 -31.70 -7.59 29.06
CA VAL A 639 -31.93 -6.15 28.82
C VAL A 639 -33.23 -5.84 28.05
N ASP A 640 -34.08 -6.85 27.80
CA ASP A 640 -35.34 -6.79 27.05
C ASP A 640 -35.23 -6.11 25.66
N ASP A 641 -34.07 -6.23 24.99
CA ASP A 641 -33.89 -5.73 23.62
C ASP A 641 -34.31 -6.79 22.59
N ARG A 642 -35.63 -6.86 22.37
CA ARG A 642 -36.25 -7.80 21.42
C ARG A 642 -35.79 -7.60 19.98
N LYS A 643 -35.49 -6.34 19.59
CA LYS A 643 -35.02 -6.02 18.23
C LYS A 643 -33.62 -6.57 17.99
N ALA A 644 -32.71 -6.39 18.95
CA ALA A 644 -31.39 -6.98 18.89
C ALA A 644 -31.47 -8.52 18.89
N LEU A 645 -32.33 -9.10 19.74
CA LEU A 645 -32.53 -10.55 19.82
C LEU A 645 -33.00 -11.17 18.49
N ALA A 646 -33.96 -10.54 17.80
CA ALA A 646 -34.38 -10.96 16.46
C ALA A 646 -33.21 -10.92 15.47
N GLY A 647 -32.41 -9.85 15.49
CA GLY A 647 -31.21 -9.74 14.67
C GLY A 647 -30.15 -10.82 14.95
N LEU A 648 -29.99 -11.23 16.21
CA LEU A 648 -29.07 -12.31 16.61
C LEU A 648 -29.53 -13.67 16.11
N HIS A 649 -30.83 -13.97 16.21
CA HIS A 649 -31.39 -15.20 15.67
C HIS A 649 -31.26 -15.26 14.15
N LEU A 650 -31.49 -14.15 13.44
CA LEU A 650 -31.25 -14.08 12.02
C LEU A 650 -29.77 -14.33 11.66
N GLY A 651 -28.84 -13.63 12.31
CA GLY A 651 -27.40 -13.82 12.09
C GLY A 651 -26.98 -15.27 12.36
N SER A 652 -27.49 -15.85 13.43
CA SER A 652 -27.31 -17.26 13.80
C SER A 652 -27.82 -18.23 12.73
N ALA A 653 -28.94 -17.92 12.07
CA ALA A 653 -29.48 -18.73 11.00
C ALA A 653 -28.54 -18.75 9.77
N TRP A 654 -28.06 -17.57 9.36
CA TRP A 654 -27.15 -17.42 8.23
C TRP A 654 -25.81 -18.12 8.45
N LEU A 655 -25.20 -17.93 9.62
CA LEU A 655 -23.92 -18.56 9.96
C LEU A 655 -24.03 -20.09 9.97
N ARG A 656 -25.11 -20.64 10.51
CA ARG A 656 -25.34 -22.09 10.53
C ARG A 656 -25.55 -22.65 9.12
N ALA A 657 -26.24 -21.94 8.23
CA ALA A 657 -26.35 -22.36 6.82
C ALA A 657 -25.00 -22.29 6.09
N LYS A 658 -24.17 -21.28 6.35
CA LYS A 658 -22.82 -21.18 5.78
C LYS A 658 -21.89 -22.29 6.32
N ALA A 659 -22.08 -22.70 7.56
CA ALA A 659 -21.40 -23.84 8.18
C ALA A 659 -21.98 -25.23 7.76
N GLY A 660 -22.85 -25.30 6.74
CA GLY A 660 -23.41 -26.56 6.25
C GLY A 660 -24.52 -27.17 7.10
N ARG A 661 -25.11 -26.42 8.05
CA ARG A 661 -26.18 -26.88 8.97
C ARG A 661 -27.50 -26.12 8.75
N PRO A 662 -28.14 -26.21 7.56
CA PRO A 662 -29.31 -25.41 7.22
C PRO A 662 -30.55 -25.69 8.10
N ALA A 663 -30.75 -26.94 8.55
CA ALA A 663 -31.86 -27.30 9.44
C ALA A 663 -31.76 -26.61 10.82
N ALA A 664 -30.55 -26.48 11.36
CA ALA A 664 -30.31 -25.74 12.60
C ALA A 664 -30.51 -24.22 12.39
N GLY A 665 -30.20 -23.71 11.20
CA GLY A 665 -30.47 -22.31 10.86
C GLY A 665 -31.96 -21.99 10.79
N ALA A 666 -32.76 -22.91 10.26
CA ALA A 666 -34.21 -22.76 10.16
C ALA A 666 -34.93 -22.54 11.51
N LEU A 667 -34.52 -23.25 12.55
CA LEU A 667 -35.07 -23.07 13.90
C LEU A 667 -34.88 -21.64 14.41
N HIS A 668 -33.73 -21.02 14.10
CA HIS A 668 -33.47 -19.63 14.47
C HIS A 668 -34.24 -18.64 13.59
N ALA A 669 -34.45 -18.95 12.31
CA ALA A 669 -35.29 -18.13 11.44
C ALA A 669 -36.75 -18.08 11.93
N ASP A 670 -37.32 -19.21 12.33
CA ASP A 670 -38.69 -19.30 12.88
C ASP A 670 -38.88 -18.48 14.17
N ARG A 671 -37.89 -18.57 15.09
CA ARG A 671 -37.85 -17.72 16.30
C ARG A 671 -37.77 -16.24 15.96
N THR A 672 -37.03 -15.86 14.93
CA THR A 672 -36.95 -14.48 14.45
C THR A 672 -38.33 -13.97 14.02
N LEU A 673 -39.05 -14.74 13.19
CA LEU A 673 -40.38 -14.35 12.70
C LEU A 673 -41.38 -14.16 13.84
N THR A 674 -41.34 -15.03 14.84
CA THR A 674 -42.19 -14.94 16.05
C THR A 674 -41.94 -13.65 16.84
N ILE A 675 -40.66 -13.25 17.00
CA ILE A 675 -40.29 -12.01 17.72
C ILE A 675 -40.68 -10.77 16.91
N THR A 676 -40.55 -10.81 15.58
CA THR A 676 -40.65 -9.61 14.74
C THR A 676 -42.10 -9.18 14.45
N ARG A 677 -43.07 -10.11 14.44
CA ARG A 677 -44.48 -9.82 14.05
C ARG A 677 -45.28 -9.00 15.06
N ARG A 678 -44.81 -8.83 16.31
CA ARG A 678 -45.62 -8.25 17.38
C ARG A 678 -45.44 -6.73 17.57
N ASP A 679 -44.29 -6.16 17.23
CA ASP A 679 -43.93 -4.75 17.55
C ASP A 679 -42.92 -4.06 16.58
N ALA A 680 -42.76 -4.50 15.32
CA ALA A 680 -41.64 -4.06 14.47
C ALA A 680 -41.97 -3.07 13.34
N GLU A 681 -41.01 -2.20 13.03
CA GLU A 681 -40.97 -1.31 11.87
C GLU A 681 -41.07 -2.11 10.55
N PRO A 682 -41.87 -1.68 9.55
CA PRO A 682 -42.12 -2.42 8.31
C PRO A 682 -40.87 -2.92 7.55
N VAL A 683 -39.79 -2.12 7.50
CA VAL A 683 -38.52 -2.51 6.85
C VAL A 683 -37.87 -3.72 7.54
N GLY A 684 -37.92 -3.75 8.87
CA GLY A 684 -37.37 -4.84 9.67
C GLY A 684 -38.11 -6.14 9.42
N VAL A 685 -39.45 -6.09 9.39
CA VAL A 685 -40.31 -7.24 9.10
C VAL A 685 -39.99 -7.82 7.72
N ALA A 686 -39.89 -6.98 6.69
CA ALA A 686 -39.61 -7.44 5.33
C ALA A 686 -38.24 -8.10 5.18
N SER A 687 -37.21 -7.53 5.81
CA SER A 687 -35.86 -8.11 5.82
C SER A 687 -35.83 -9.47 6.51
N MET A 688 -36.60 -9.64 7.60
CA MET A 688 -36.70 -10.93 8.30
C MET A 688 -37.48 -11.96 7.48
N LEU A 689 -38.60 -11.58 6.87
CA LEU A 689 -39.39 -12.44 6.00
C LEU A 689 -38.59 -12.95 4.79
N SER A 690 -37.79 -12.09 4.16
CA SER A 690 -36.91 -12.48 3.06
C SER A 690 -35.92 -13.57 3.48
N ALA A 691 -35.32 -13.43 4.68
CA ALA A 691 -34.39 -14.43 5.17
C ALA A 691 -35.08 -15.74 5.60
N VAL A 692 -36.24 -15.67 6.27
CA VAL A 692 -37.02 -16.86 6.62
C VAL A 692 -37.40 -17.64 5.36
N GLY A 693 -37.87 -16.94 4.32
CA GLY A 693 -38.22 -17.56 3.04
C GLY A 693 -37.04 -18.32 2.42
N TRP A 694 -35.81 -17.82 2.55
CA TRP A 694 -34.61 -18.54 2.11
C TRP A 694 -34.35 -19.85 2.87
N PHE A 695 -34.50 -19.85 4.20
CA PHE A 695 -34.30 -21.07 5.00
C PHE A 695 -35.41 -22.10 4.79
N GLU A 696 -36.65 -21.65 4.57
CA GLU A 696 -37.76 -22.52 4.19
C GLU A 696 -37.52 -23.17 2.82
N ALA A 697 -37.04 -22.37 1.85
CA ALA A 697 -36.67 -22.88 0.53
C ALA A 697 -35.57 -23.96 0.60
N ARG A 698 -34.58 -23.77 1.49
CA ARG A 698 -33.50 -24.74 1.74
C ARG A 698 -33.98 -26.06 2.36
N GLN A 699 -35.11 -26.03 3.08
CA GLN A 699 -35.76 -27.21 3.66
C GLN A 699 -36.84 -27.81 2.76
N ALA A 700 -36.93 -27.38 1.50
CA ALA A 700 -37.98 -27.78 0.56
C ALA A 700 -39.42 -27.42 0.99
N ARG A 701 -39.59 -26.44 1.88
CA ARG A 701 -40.90 -25.84 2.20
C ARG A 701 -41.21 -24.71 1.22
N TYR A 702 -41.39 -25.07 -0.05
CA TYR A 702 -41.40 -24.11 -1.16
C TYR A 702 -42.61 -23.16 -1.13
N GLU A 703 -43.79 -23.65 -0.74
CA GLU A 703 -45.02 -22.85 -0.67
C GLU A 703 -44.91 -21.77 0.40
N ALA A 704 -44.41 -22.12 1.59
CA ALA A 704 -44.16 -21.17 2.68
C ALA A 704 -43.12 -20.12 2.26
N ALA A 705 -42.02 -20.57 1.64
CA ALA A 705 -40.96 -19.70 1.14
C ALA A 705 -41.48 -18.67 0.11
N ILE A 706 -42.37 -19.09 -0.81
CA ILE A 706 -43.01 -18.20 -1.77
C ILE A 706 -43.91 -17.18 -1.06
N GLY A 707 -44.70 -17.63 -0.08
CA GLY A 707 -45.57 -16.77 0.72
C GLY A 707 -44.80 -15.65 1.40
N HIS A 708 -43.80 -15.99 2.21
CA HIS A 708 -42.99 -15.02 2.94
C HIS A 708 -42.15 -14.13 2.02
N SER A 709 -41.63 -14.66 0.91
CA SER A 709 -40.86 -13.85 -0.06
C SER A 709 -41.75 -12.83 -0.80
N ARG A 710 -43.01 -13.18 -1.10
CA ARG A 710 -43.97 -12.25 -1.71
C ARG A 710 -44.43 -11.17 -0.73
N GLU A 711 -44.69 -11.54 0.52
CA GLU A 711 -45.01 -10.61 1.60
C GLU A 711 -43.88 -9.59 1.80
N ALA A 712 -42.62 -10.07 1.86
CA ALA A 712 -41.43 -9.22 1.94
C ALA A 712 -41.34 -8.25 0.76
N LEU A 713 -41.49 -8.73 -0.48
CA LEU A 713 -41.46 -7.88 -1.68
C LEU A 713 -42.57 -6.83 -1.69
N GLY A 714 -43.77 -7.16 -1.21
CA GLY A 714 -44.87 -6.21 -1.09
C GLY A 714 -44.52 -5.04 -0.17
N ILE A 715 -43.98 -5.35 1.01
CA ILE A 715 -43.55 -4.34 1.99
C ILE A 715 -42.38 -3.49 1.43
N LEU A 716 -41.34 -4.14 0.87
CA LEU A 716 -40.19 -3.43 0.32
C LEU A 716 -40.55 -2.55 -0.88
N SER A 717 -41.54 -2.94 -1.67
CA SER A 717 -42.03 -2.15 -2.80
C SER A 717 -42.80 -0.92 -2.33
N ALA A 718 -43.68 -1.08 -1.33
CA ALA A 718 -44.43 0.03 -0.75
C ALA A 718 -43.49 1.09 -0.11
N LEU A 719 -42.34 0.67 0.39
CA LEU A 719 -41.34 1.55 1.02
C LEU A 719 -40.27 2.06 0.05
N GLY A 720 -40.32 1.70 -1.24
CA GLY A 720 -39.32 2.10 -2.24
C GLY A 720 -37.91 1.51 -2.00
N MET A 721 -37.78 0.49 -1.16
CA MET A 721 -36.50 -0.11 -0.74
C MET A 721 -35.97 -1.11 -1.78
N ARG A 722 -35.62 -0.62 -2.99
CA ARG A 722 -35.26 -1.46 -4.14
C ARG A 722 -34.05 -2.37 -3.91
N ARG A 723 -32.99 -1.88 -3.25
CA ARG A 723 -31.79 -2.68 -2.95
C ARG A 723 -32.12 -3.93 -2.12
N ALA A 724 -32.98 -3.79 -1.11
CA ALA A 724 -33.34 -4.88 -0.22
C ALA A 724 -34.19 -5.97 -0.89
N GLN A 725 -34.73 -5.71 -2.10
CA GLN A 725 -35.51 -6.70 -2.85
C GLN A 725 -34.64 -7.75 -3.56
N ALA A 726 -33.35 -7.47 -3.79
CA ALA A 726 -32.49 -8.30 -4.62
C ALA A 726 -32.36 -9.74 -4.09
N ASP A 727 -32.08 -9.90 -2.79
CA ASP A 727 -31.96 -11.20 -2.13
C ASP A 727 -33.28 -11.98 -2.10
N THR A 728 -34.41 -11.25 -2.02
CA THR A 728 -35.75 -11.85 -2.05
C THR A 728 -36.09 -12.39 -3.44
N TRP A 729 -35.71 -11.68 -4.50
CA TRP A 729 -35.85 -12.15 -5.88
C TRP A 729 -34.96 -13.37 -6.16
N ASP A 730 -33.73 -13.39 -5.66
CA ASP A 730 -32.84 -14.58 -5.76
C ASP A 730 -33.45 -15.81 -5.07
N THR A 731 -34.08 -15.61 -3.91
CA THR A 731 -34.78 -16.66 -3.17
C THR A 731 -35.94 -17.24 -3.97
N LEU A 732 -36.79 -16.39 -4.56
CA LEU A 732 -37.86 -16.84 -5.45
C LEU A 732 -37.33 -17.55 -6.70
N GLY A 733 -36.21 -17.10 -7.27
CA GLY A 733 -35.52 -17.77 -8.36
C GLY A 733 -35.12 -19.21 -7.99
N PHE A 734 -34.54 -19.37 -6.79
CA PHE A 734 -34.14 -20.69 -6.28
C PHE A 734 -35.35 -21.62 -6.08
N VAL A 735 -36.42 -21.13 -5.47
CA VAL A 735 -37.63 -21.92 -5.22
C VAL A 735 -38.29 -22.35 -6.53
N ASN A 736 -38.49 -21.43 -7.47
CA ASN A 736 -39.11 -21.73 -8.75
C ASN A 736 -38.29 -22.73 -9.56
N ARG A 737 -36.95 -22.66 -9.50
CA ARG A 737 -36.08 -23.66 -10.12
C ARG A 737 -36.30 -25.05 -9.53
N ARG A 738 -36.40 -25.15 -8.20
CA ARG A 738 -36.62 -26.44 -7.50
C ARG A 738 -37.99 -27.04 -7.80
N LEU A 739 -38.99 -26.21 -8.04
CA LEU A 739 -40.33 -26.63 -8.47
C LEU A 739 -40.44 -26.93 -9.99
N GLY A 740 -39.34 -26.87 -10.75
CA GLY A 740 -39.33 -27.07 -12.20
C GLY A 740 -39.92 -25.91 -13.01
N ARG A 741 -40.24 -24.77 -12.38
CA ARG A 741 -40.79 -23.56 -13.02
C ARG A 741 -39.67 -22.69 -13.60
N TYR A 742 -38.93 -23.22 -14.57
CA TYR A 742 -37.70 -22.59 -15.09
C TYR A 742 -37.91 -21.18 -15.67
N ARG A 743 -39.05 -20.91 -16.33
CA ARG A 743 -39.39 -19.57 -16.83
C ARG A 743 -39.54 -18.54 -15.71
N GLU A 744 -40.26 -18.90 -14.66
CA GLU A 744 -40.45 -18.05 -13.48
C GLU A 744 -39.14 -17.88 -12.70
N ALA A 745 -38.32 -18.93 -12.60
CA ALA A 745 -37.01 -18.88 -11.99
C ALA A 745 -36.08 -17.88 -12.69
N LEU A 746 -36.02 -17.95 -14.02
CA LEU A 746 -35.21 -17.05 -14.83
C LEU A 746 -35.69 -15.60 -14.73
N ALA A 747 -37.01 -15.37 -14.71
CA ALA A 747 -37.57 -14.03 -14.52
C ALA A 747 -37.19 -13.44 -13.15
N SER A 748 -37.23 -14.24 -12.08
CA SER A 748 -36.81 -13.81 -10.75
C SER A 748 -35.31 -13.52 -10.68
N TYR A 749 -34.45 -14.40 -11.21
CA TYR A 749 -33.00 -14.17 -11.24
C TYR A 749 -32.61 -12.95 -12.07
N ARG A 750 -33.30 -12.66 -13.18
CA ARG A 750 -33.03 -11.44 -13.97
C ARG A 750 -33.37 -10.16 -13.19
N ARG A 751 -34.43 -10.17 -12.38
CA ARG A 751 -34.77 -9.03 -11.51
C ARG A 751 -33.72 -8.84 -10.41
N ALA A 752 -33.28 -9.92 -9.78
CA ALA A 752 -32.18 -9.87 -8.81
C ALA A 752 -30.88 -9.36 -9.45
N LEU A 753 -30.51 -9.88 -10.63
CA LEU A 753 -29.31 -9.45 -11.36
C LEU A 753 -29.33 -7.96 -11.70
N ALA A 754 -30.47 -7.43 -12.17
CA ALA A 754 -30.62 -6.02 -12.48
C ALA A 754 -30.41 -5.14 -11.24
N LEU A 755 -30.95 -5.54 -10.09
CA LEU A 755 -30.75 -4.82 -8.82
C LEU A 755 -29.31 -4.92 -8.32
N HIS A 756 -28.67 -6.09 -8.42
CA HIS A 756 -27.25 -6.25 -8.04
C HIS A 756 -26.34 -5.37 -8.90
N ARG A 757 -26.62 -5.24 -10.21
CA ARG A 757 -25.91 -4.32 -11.11
C ARG A 757 -26.16 -2.85 -10.78
N GLU A 758 -27.42 -2.46 -10.56
CA GLU A 758 -27.80 -1.08 -10.20
C GLU A 758 -27.09 -0.60 -8.92
N PHE A 759 -26.89 -1.49 -7.94
CA PHE A 759 -26.28 -1.17 -6.65
C PHE A 759 -24.82 -1.64 -6.48
N GLY A 760 -24.17 -2.07 -7.56
CA GLY A 760 -22.74 -2.43 -7.56
C GLY A 760 -22.35 -3.65 -6.72
N ALA A 761 -23.26 -4.60 -6.50
CA ALA A 761 -23.03 -5.80 -5.70
C ALA A 761 -22.35 -6.92 -6.52
N ARG A 762 -21.09 -6.72 -6.94
CA ARG A 762 -20.36 -7.61 -7.87
C ARG A 762 -20.33 -9.08 -7.44
N ALA A 763 -20.07 -9.38 -6.17
CA ALA A 763 -20.05 -10.76 -5.68
C ALA A 763 -21.44 -11.44 -5.78
N ALA A 764 -22.51 -10.70 -5.54
CA ALA A 764 -23.88 -11.19 -5.67
C ALA A 764 -24.27 -11.34 -7.15
N GLU A 765 -23.83 -10.43 -8.01
CA GLU A 765 -23.99 -10.51 -9.46
C GLU A 765 -23.44 -11.83 -10.02
N ALA A 766 -22.19 -12.17 -9.68
CA ALA A 766 -21.57 -13.44 -10.09
C ALA A 766 -22.36 -14.67 -9.58
N ALA A 767 -22.86 -14.62 -8.34
CA ALA A 767 -23.66 -15.71 -7.77
C ALA A 767 -25.01 -15.89 -8.50
N THR A 768 -25.69 -14.80 -8.84
CA THR A 768 -26.95 -14.82 -9.59
C THR A 768 -26.72 -15.29 -11.03
N LEU A 769 -25.64 -14.86 -11.70
CA LEU A 769 -25.27 -15.33 -13.04
C LEU A 769 -25.04 -16.85 -13.09
N ARG A 770 -24.39 -17.42 -12.08
CA ARG A 770 -24.24 -18.89 -11.95
C ARG A 770 -25.59 -19.59 -11.80
N CYS A 771 -26.53 -18.97 -11.07
CA CYS A 771 -27.88 -19.50 -10.94
C CYS A 771 -28.63 -19.46 -12.27
N ILE A 772 -28.50 -18.36 -13.03
CA ILE A 772 -29.06 -18.21 -14.39
C ILE A 772 -28.50 -19.29 -15.30
N ALA A 773 -27.18 -19.45 -15.35
CA ALA A 773 -26.53 -20.48 -16.15
C ALA A 773 -27.06 -21.87 -15.83
N THR A 774 -27.21 -22.19 -14.54
CA THR A 774 -27.77 -23.50 -14.13
C THR A 774 -29.19 -23.72 -14.64
N VAL A 775 -30.02 -22.68 -14.68
CA VAL A 775 -31.41 -22.75 -15.17
C VAL A 775 -31.46 -22.83 -16.70
N THR A 776 -30.58 -22.11 -17.39
CA THR A 776 -30.58 -22.07 -18.86
C THR A 776 -29.84 -23.25 -19.49
N ARG A 777 -28.90 -23.91 -18.78
CA ARG A 777 -28.10 -25.02 -19.30
C ARG A 777 -28.88 -26.08 -20.09
N PRO A 778 -30.05 -26.58 -19.63
CA PRO A 778 -30.79 -27.62 -20.36
C PRO A 778 -31.56 -27.12 -21.60
N HIS A 779 -31.75 -25.81 -21.74
CA HIS A 779 -32.68 -25.22 -22.71
C HIS A 779 -32.02 -24.22 -23.67
N ASP A 780 -30.92 -23.61 -23.25
CA ASP A 780 -30.14 -22.61 -23.98
C ASP A 780 -28.66 -22.66 -23.53
N PRO A 781 -27.89 -23.65 -24.02
CA PRO A 781 -26.48 -23.81 -23.70
C PRO A 781 -25.61 -22.58 -24.03
N PRO A 782 -25.82 -21.86 -25.15
CA PRO A 782 -25.10 -20.62 -25.44
C PRO A 782 -25.34 -19.53 -24.37
N ALA A 783 -26.59 -19.29 -23.98
CA ALA A 783 -26.87 -18.31 -22.92
C ALA A 783 -26.33 -18.76 -21.55
N SER A 784 -26.32 -20.06 -21.28
CA SER A 784 -25.67 -20.62 -20.09
C SER A 784 -24.17 -20.36 -20.06
N ARG A 785 -23.48 -20.53 -21.21
CA ARG A 785 -22.04 -20.30 -21.30
C ARG A 785 -21.72 -18.83 -21.09
N LYS A 786 -22.44 -17.94 -21.79
CA LYS A 786 -22.29 -16.49 -21.63
C LYS A 786 -22.45 -16.05 -20.16
N ALA A 787 -23.45 -16.57 -19.46
CA ALA A 787 -23.64 -16.25 -18.05
C ALA A 787 -22.53 -16.80 -17.13
N LEU A 788 -21.91 -17.93 -17.48
CA LEU A 788 -20.75 -18.45 -16.75
C LEU A 788 -19.50 -17.63 -17.00
N ASP A 789 -19.25 -17.24 -18.25
CA ASP A 789 -18.10 -16.41 -18.64
C ASP A 789 -18.15 -15.05 -17.92
N GLU A 790 -19.32 -14.39 -17.97
CA GLU A 790 -19.56 -13.15 -17.20
C GLU A 790 -19.33 -13.38 -15.69
N ALA A 791 -19.77 -14.50 -15.12
CA ALA A 791 -19.53 -14.78 -13.70
C ALA A 791 -18.06 -15.01 -13.36
N VAL A 792 -17.29 -15.66 -14.25
CA VAL A 792 -15.85 -15.92 -14.06
C VAL A 792 -15.05 -14.62 -14.14
N GLU A 793 -15.36 -13.74 -15.09
CA GLU A 793 -14.72 -12.42 -15.18
C GLU A 793 -14.91 -11.63 -13.88
N ILE A 794 -16.13 -11.60 -13.35
CA ILE A 794 -16.43 -10.92 -12.09
C ILE A 794 -15.64 -11.56 -10.93
N LEU A 795 -15.57 -12.89 -10.85
CA LEU A 795 -14.84 -13.57 -9.78
C LEU A 795 -13.32 -13.34 -9.87
N ARG A 796 -12.76 -13.21 -11.08
CA ARG A 796 -11.34 -12.83 -11.30
C ARG A 796 -11.06 -11.41 -10.85
N GLU A 797 -11.92 -10.45 -11.21
CA GLU A 797 -11.83 -9.07 -10.71
C GLU A 797 -11.83 -9.01 -9.18
N LEU A 798 -12.61 -9.88 -8.54
CA LEU A 798 -12.73 -9.95 -7.08
C LEU A 798 -11.63 -10.78 -6.41
N GLY A 799 -10.71 -11.40 -7.17
CA GLY A 799 -9.68 -12.29 -6.65
C GLY A 799 -10.22 -13.54 -5.94
N ASP A 800 -11.42 -14.01 -6.29
CA ASP A 800 -12.03 -15.18 -5.66
C ASP A 800 -11.46 -16.47 -6.29
N PRO A 801 -10.85 -17.38 -5.50
CA PRO A 801 -10.31 -18.66 -5.98
C PRO A 801 -11.39 -19.62 -6.53
N ALA A 802 -12.67 -19.27 -6.42
CA ALA A 802 -13.75 -19.96 -7.12
C ALA A 802 -13.69 -19.79 -8.65
N ALA A 803 -13.03 -18.75 -9.17
CA ALA A 803 -12.86 -18.53 -10.60
C ALA A 803 -12.13 -19.71 -11.27
N ASP A 804 -11.01 -20.15 -10.69
CA ASP A 804 -10.18 -21.22 -11.27
C ASP A 804 -10.87 -22.59 -11.23
N ARG A 805 -11.66 -22.86 -10.19
CA ARG A 805 -12.47 -24.09 -10.09
C ARG A 805 -13.58 -24.14 -11.14
N MET A 806 -14.13 -22.98 -11.51
CA MET A 806 -15.17 -22.89 -12.53
C MET A 806 -14.63 -23.09 -13.94
N VAL A 807 -13.42 -22.60 -14.23
CA VAL A 807 -12.71 -22.86 -15.49
C VAL A 807 -12.39 -24.36 -15.61
N SER A 808 -11.83 -24.97 -14.56
CA SER A 808 -11.53 -26.41 -14.55
C SER A 808 -12.78 -27.30 -14.72
N ALA A 809 -13.93 -26.91 -14.16
CA ALA A 809 -15.21 -27.60 -14.36
C ALA A 809 -15.83 -27.39 -15.75
N ALA A 810 -15.52 -26.28 -16.43
CA ALA A 810 -15.94 -26.03 -17.80
C ALA A 810 -15.08 -26.81 -18.82
N ASP A 811 -13.79 -26.99 -18.52
CA ASP A 811 -12.84 -27.73 -19.37
C ASP A 811 -12.99 -29.26 -19.25
N SER A 812 -13.29 -29.77 -18.05
CA SER A 812 -13.54 -31.21 -17.80
C SER A 812 -14.87 -31.74 -18.37
N HIS A 813 -15.68 -30.87 -18.96
CA HIS A 813 -16.90 -31.24 -19.69
C HIS A 813 -16.76 -31.07 -21.22
N GLN A 814 -15.54 -30.77 -21.71
CA GLN A 814 -15.18 -30.85 -23.14
C GLN A 814 -14.56 -32.20 -23.54
N SER A 815 -14.21 -33.04 -22.56
CA SER A 815 -13.89 -34.47 -22.71
C SER A 815 -15.09 -35.33 -22.35
#